data_AF-A0A1R1BUV1-F1
#
_entry.id   AF-A0A1R1BUV1-F1
#
_cell.length_a   1.000
_cell.length_b   1.000
_cell.length_c   1.000
_cell.angle_alpha   90.00
_cell.angle_beta   90.00
_cell.angle_gamma   90.00
#
_symmetry.space_group_name_H-M   'P 1'
#
loop_
_entity.id
_entity.type
_entity.pdbx_description
1 polymer ?
#
loop_
_entity_poly.entity_id
_entity_poly.type
_entity_poly.pdbx_seq_one_letter_code
_entity_poly.pdbx_strand_id
1 'polypeptide(L)'
;MAGKLLIVGFGPGSFEHITKRAREALQESDVIIGYNTYVDLISGLLSDQQIVRTGMTEEVSRAQEAVRQAEAGKKVAVISSGDAGVYGMAGLVYEVLMEKGWHPEGGVEVEIIPGISAINSSASLLGAPIMHDSCTISLSDHLTPWELIERRVEAAGQADFVIALYNPRSGRRTRQIVETQRILLKYRSPETPVGIVKSAYRDRQHIVLTNLRDMLDHDIGMLTTVIIGNSSTMVYDGLMITPRGYQRKYTLGADVQPLRPHQRLRQEAEPWALEQLPEEVNDEYDDEEWESEEEGDSLIEDIDDEEWDDDEDERIPNVGSTSAAIRQPGTLLASSASPGPGTTGIPKLTGVSTAVEPSAVAVAERHVSADPLLLAMEALQLVDRRNEAGVINTLAAPSVVTASTDEPARSAAPAAVTAGLFRQQSIFELAVSPGVANKQFTAKQMLTLAAVVGDKGSMEYTPHHQLILRVPTDNPAEITDKLRMEGFLLAPIGDVAQVKACDFCNGEKGESIPYAEELQAKLGGLGVPKEMRIGFNGCGMACYGAVNEDIGIVYRREKFDLFLGGKTVGRNVHPAQPVAEGIKPEDLVSTIENIMHRYVTEGHPNERFHKFFKRVKELEGYRHQDLPVFTIENAICGD
;
A
#
# COMPACT_ATOMS: atom_id res chain seq x y z
N MET A 1 29.90 -5.23 -33.62
CA MET A 1 29.38 -3.99 -33.00
C MET A 1 28.29 -4.40 -32.04
N ALA A 2 28.02 -3.62 -30.99
CA ALA A 2 26.80 -3.81 -30.22
C ALA A 2 25.58 -3.48 -31.11
N GLY A 3 24.47 -4.20 -30.93
CA GLY A 3 23.20 -3.87 -31.57
C GLY A 3 22.38 -2.89 -30.72
N LYS A 4 21.24 -2.47 -31.28
CA LYS A 4 20.35 -1.48 -30.66
C LYS A 4 18.88 -1.84 -30.83
N LEU A 5 18.11 -1.68 -29.76
CA LEU A 5 16.65 -1.74 -29.75
C LEU A 5 16.07 -0.33 -29.82
N LEU A 6 15.33 -0.06 -30.88
CA LEU A 6 14.62 1.19 -31.13
C LEU A 6 13.12 0.91 -30.94
N ILE A 7 12.54 1.28 -29.79
CA ILE A 7 11.12 0.98 -29.52
C ILE A 7 10.28 2.18 -29.95
N VAL A 8 9.63 2.07 -31.11
CA VAL A 8 9.09 3.21 -31.86
C VAL A 8 7.57 3.36 -31.68
N GLY A 9 7.14 4.42 -31.01
CA GLY A 9 5.79 4.93 -31.09
C GLY A 9 5.59 5.71 -32.40
N PHE A 10 4.84 5.17 -33.35
CA PHE A 10 4.59 5.85 -34.65
C PHE A 10 3.35 6.75 -34.66
N GLY A 11 2.74 7.02 -33.50
CA GLY A 11 1.56 7.88 -33.42
C GLY A 11 0.30 7.26 -34.04
N PRO A 12 -0.71 8.07 -34.44
CA PRO A 12 -1.99 7.54 -34.88
C PRO A 12 -1.94 6.77 -36.21
N GLY A 13 -0.94 6.98 -37.05
CA GLY A 13 -0.74 6.23 -38.31
C GLY A 13 -0.95 7.02 -39.60
N SER A 14 -1.28 8.32 -39.53
CA SER A 14 -1.01 9.26 -40.64
C SER A 14 0.47 9.63 -40.63
N PHE A 15 1.11 9.69 -41.80
CA PHE A 15 2.51 10.09 -41.97
C PHE A 15 2.83 11.50 -41.42
N GLU A 16 1.83 12.39 -41.37
CA GLU A 16 1.97 13.76 -40.85
C GLU A 16 2.08 13.81 -39.31
N HIS A 17 1.71 12.74 -38.62
CA HIS A 17 1.72 12.62 -37.16
C HIS A 17 2.78 11.65 -36.64
N ILE A 18 3.71 11.22 -37.50
CA ILE A 18 4.89 10.42 -37.13
C ILE A 18 6.02 11.38 -36.79
N THR A 19 6.57 11.28 -35.57
CA THR A 19 7.64 12.18 -35.12
C THR A 19 8.90 12.04 -35.99
N LYS A 20 9.67 13.13 -36.12
CA LYS A 20 10.92 13.11 -36.92
C LYS A 20 11.83 11.96 -36.49
N ARG A 21 12.05 11.81 -35.17
CA ARG A 21 12.88 10.74 -34.60
C ARG A 21 12.36 9.34 -34.93
N ALA A 22 11.04 9.11 -34.88
CA ALA A 22 10.44 7.82 -35.27
C ALA A 22 10.70 7.49 -36.74
N ARG A 23 10.66 8.48 -37.65
CA ARG A 23 11.00 8.27 -39.07
C ARG A 23 12.47 7.93 -39.25
N GLU A 24 13.37 8.65 -38.58
CA GLU A 24 14.81 8.40 -38.61
C GLU A 24 15.17 7.01 -38.04
N ALA A 25 14.51 6.59 -36.96
CA ALA A 25 14.70 5.28 -36.33
C ALA A 25 14.28 4.10 -37.23
N LEU A 26 13.17 4.25 -37.96
CA LEU A 26 12.75 3.27 -38.97
C LEU A 26 13.75 3.18 -40.12
N GLN A 27 14.29 4.32 -40.56
CA GLN A 27 15.26 4.38 -41.66
C GLN A 27 16.63 3.82 -41.29
N GLU A 28 17.12 4.03 -40.06
CA GLU A 28 18.43 3.52 -39.62
C GLU A 28 18.45 2.05 -39.18
N SER A 29 17.30 1.39 -39.09
CA SER A 29 17.17 0.01 -38.61
C SER A 29 17.54 -1.03 -39.67
N ASP A 30 18.18 -2.12 -39.27
CA ASP A 30 18.37 -3.30 -40.14
C ASP A 30 17.10 -4.17 -40.20
N VAL A 31 16.32 -4.17 -39.11
CA VAL A 31 15.13 -5.01 -38.93
C VAL A 31 13.96 -4.18 -38.41
N ILE A 32 12.78 -4.34 -39.01
CA ILE A 32 11.50 -3.80 -38.52
C ILE A 32 10.65 -4.95 -38.00
N ILE A 33 10.21 -4.89 -36.76
CA ILE A 33 9.45 -5.95 -36.09
C ILE A 33 8.11 -5.39 -35.59
N GLY A 34 7.00 -5.98 -36.04
CA GLY A 34 5.67 -5.45 -35.75
C GLY A 34 4.51 -6.40 -36.03
N TYR A 35 3.33 -6.01 -35.54
CA TYR A 35 2.06 -6.60 -35.96
C TYR A 35 1.75 -6.21 -37.40
N ASN A 36 1.21 -7.15 -38.20
CA ASN A 36 0.88 -6.97 -39.63
C ASN A 36 0.29 -5.58 -39.96
N THR A 37 -0.84 -5.23 -39.35
CA THR A 37 -1.56 -3.97 -39.62
C THR A 37 -0.74 -2.71 -39.29
N TYR A 38 0.24 -2.79 -38.39
CA TYR A 38 1.12 -1.67 -38.07
C TYR A 38 2.23 -1.51 -39.12
N VAL A 39 2.80 -2.63 -39.58
CA VAL A 39 3.76 -2.66 -40.70
C VAL A 39 3.11 -2.12 -41.98
N ASP A 40 1.86 -2.49 -42.24
CA ASP A 40 1.11 -2.02 -43.41
C ASP A 40 0.80 -0.50 -43.36
N LEU A 41 0.59 0.07 -42.16
CA LEU A 41 0.39 1.52 -41.99
C LEU A 41 1.66 2.33 -42.26
N ILE A 42 2.82 1.85 -41.79
CA ILE A 42 4.09 2.56 -41.97
C ILE A 42 4.81 2.20 -43.28
N SER A 43 4.21 1.37 -44.15
CA SER A 43 4.90 0.77 -45.30
C SER A 43 5.53 1.79 -46.25
N GLY A 44 4.94 2.98 -46.39
CA GLY A 44 5.48 4.09 -47.19
C GLY A 44 6.72 4.79 -46.60
N LEU A 45 7.17 4.42 -45.39
CA LEU A 45 8.43 4.85 -44.79
C LEU A 45 9.50 3.76 -44.80
N LEU A 46 9.16 2.52 -45.18
CA LEU A 46 10.09 1.40 -45.22
C LEU A 46 10.78 1.32 -46.59
N SER A 47 12.02 0.85 -46.59
CA SER A 47 12.84 0.60 -47.78
C SER A 47 13.36 -0.85 -47.76
N ASP A 48 14.65 -1.04 -47.53
CA ASP A 48 15.35 -2.32 -47.71
C ASP A 48 15.48 -3.15 -46.42
N GLN A 49 14.81 -2.74 -45.33
CA GLN A 49 14.93 -3.38 -44.01
C GLN A 49 14.33 -4.80 -44.00
N GLN A 50 14.88 -5.67 -43.15
CA GLN A 50 14.28 -6.98 -42.90
C GLN A 50 12.97 -6.81 -42.10
N ILE A 51 11.83 -7.13 -42.71
CA ILE A 51 10.53 -7.03 -42.02
C ILE A 51 10.16 -8.38 -41.36
N VAL A 52 9.98 -8.36 -40.03
CA VAL A 52 9.41 -9.47 -39.25
C VAL A 52 7.98 -9.13 -38.85
N ARG A 53 7.01 -9.80 -39.48
CA ARG A 53 5.57 -9.66 -39.20
C ARG A 53 5.12 -10.73 -38.22
N THR A 54 4.47 -10.36 -37.12
CA THR A 54 3.82 -11.31 -36.19
C THR A 54 2.31 -11.12 -36.10
N GLY A 55 1.63 -12.12 -35.56
CA GLY A 55 0.21 -12.10 -35.21
C GLY A 55 -0.10 -11.19 -34.02
N MET A 56 -1.39 -11.00 -33.75
CA MET A 56 -1.87 -10.12 -32.66
C MET A 56 -1.64 -10.73 -31.26
N THR A 57 -1.49 -12.05 -31.16
CA THR A 57 -1.31 -12.80 -29.89
C THR A 57 0.14 -13.22 -29.65
N GLU A 58 1.09 -12.72 -30.44
CA GLU A 58 2.49 -13.16 -30.50
C GLU A 58 3.45 -12.07 -29.97
N GLU A 59 3.02 -11.36 -28.93
CA GLU A 59 3.71 -10.16 -28.43
C GLU A 59 5.00 -10.52 -27.67
N VAL A 60 4.96 -11.58 -26.86
CA VAL A 60 6.14 -12.14 -26.19
C VAL A 60 7.18 -12.60 -27.22
N SER A 61 6.73 -13.34 -28.25
CA SER A 61 7.59 -13.79 -29.35
C SER A 61 8.19 -12.64 -30.15
N ARG A 62 7.43 -11.53 -30.30
CA ARG A 62 7.89 -10.29 -30.95
C ARG A 62 9.02 -9.63 -30.16
N ALA A 63 8.89 -9.55 -28.83
CA ALA A 63 9.92 -9.02 -27.94
C ALA A 63 11.17 -9.92 -27.91
N GLN A 64 11.00 -11.23 -27.75
CA GLN A 64 12.08 -12.22 -27.76
C GLN A 64 12.90 -12.19 -29.06
N GLU A 65 12.24 -12.15 -30.22
CA GLU A 65 12.91 -12.04 -31.52
C GLU A 65 13.64 -10.70 -31.70
N ALA A 66 13.08 -9.60 -31.20
CA ALA A 66 13.73 -8.29 -31.24
C ALA A 66 15.04 -8.27 -30.44
N VAL A 67 14.97 -8.70 -29.18
CA VAL A 67 16.16 -8.79 -28.31
C VAL A 67 17.20 -9.72 -28.94
N ARG A 68 16.80 -10.88 -29.47
CA ARG A 68 17.70 -11.84 -30.13
C ARG A 68 18.39 -11.28 -31.37
N GLN A 69 17.71 -10.44 -32.17
CA GLN A 69 18.31 -9.80 -33.35
C GLN A 69 19.27 -8.66 -32.95
N ALA A 70 18.99 -7.93 -31.87
CA ALA A 70 19.87 -6.87 -31.36
C ALA A 70 21.10 -7.43 -30.63
N GLU A 71 20.97 -8.53 -29.88
CA GLU A 71 22.09 -9.32 -29.35
C GLU A 71 23.02 -9.81 -30.46
N ALA A 72 22.47 -10.14 -31.64
CA ALA A 72 23.24 -10.49 -32.84
C ALA A 72 23.89 -9.28 -33.54
N GLY A 73 23.86 -8.08 -32.94
CA GLY A 73 24.59 -6.89 -33.39
C GLY A 73 23.83 -5.99 -34.38
N LYS A 74 22.52 -6.18 -34.57
CA LYS A 74 21.68 -5.37 -35.46
C LYS A 74 21.02 -4.17 -34.76
N LYS A 75 20.63 -3.16 -35.54
CA LYS A 75 19.62 -2.17 -35.19
C LYS A 75 18.22 -2.71 -35.48
N VAL A 76 17.34 -2.68 -34.48
CA VAL A 76 16.01 -3.32 -34.53
C VAL A 76 14.93 -2.37 -34.08
N ALA A 77 14.04 -1.95 -34.99
CA ALA A 77 12.84 -1.18 -34.66
C ALA A 77 11.69 -2.10 -34.22
N VAL A 78 11.18 -1.91 -33.01
CA VAL A 78 9.99 -2.58 -32.48
C VAL A 78 8.83 -1.58 -32.50
N ILE A 79 7.90 -1.74 -33.43
CA ILE A 79 6.89 -0.70 -33.72
C ILE A 79 5.61 -0.84 -32.90
N SER A 80 5.12 0.28 -32.36
CA SER A 80 3.86 0.41 -31.61
C SER A 80 3.03 1.58 -32.14
N SER A 81 1.72 1.38 -32.32
CA SER A 81 0.82 2.48 -32.72
C SER A 81 0.48 3.37 -31.52
N GLY A 82 0.43 4.69 -31.72
CA GLY A 82 0.35 5.65 -30.64
C GLY A 82 1.74 5.86 -30.04
N ASP A 83 1.85 5.69 -28.73
CA ASP A 83 3.13 5.71 -28.02
C ASP A 83 3.58 4.27 -27.66
N ALA A 84 4.90 4.05 -27.55
CA ALA A 84 5.44 2.73 -27.22
C ALA A 84 5.25 2.31 -25.75
N GLY A 85 5.13 3.25 -24.82
CA GLY A 85 4.86 3.00 -23.40
C GLY A 85 3.37 2.90 -23.07
N VAL A 86 2.48 3.55 -23.83
CA VAL A 86 1.04 3.57 -23.57
C VAL A 86 0.35 2.32 -24.15
N TYR A 87 0.39 1.23 -23.37
CA TYR A 87 -0.12 -0.10 -23.78
C TYR A 87 0.55 -0.65 -25.05
N GLY A 88 1.81 -0.26 -25.30
CA GLY A 88 2.63 -0.68 -26.42
C GLY A 88 3.72 -1.69 -26.03
N MET A 89 4.72 -1.88 -26.91
CA MET A 89 5.75 -2.91 -26.76
C MET A 89 6.84 -2.62 -25.71
N ALA A 90 6.96 -1.39 -25.19
CA ALA A 90 8.13 -1.00 -24.39
C ALA A 90 8.29 -1.84 -23.11
N GLY A 91 7.21 -1.97 -22.31
CA GLY A 91 7.24 -2.75 -21.06
C GLY A 91 7.65 -4.21 -21.31
N LEU A 92 7.00 -4.87 -22.28
CA LEU A 92 7.27 -6.27 -22.59
C LEU A 92 8.68 -6.53 -23.16
N VAL A 93 9.29 -5.56 -23.84
CA VAL A 93 10.70 -5.66 -24.24
C VAL A 93 11.62 -5.53 -23.03
N TYR A 94 11.33 -4.63 -22.08
CA TYR A 94 12.08 -4.57 -20.83
C TYR A 94 11.91 -5.83 -19.97
N GLU A 95 10.71 -6.42 -19.88
CA GLU A 95 10.46 -7.69 -19.18
C GLU A 95 11.38 -8.80 -19.74
N VAL A 96 11.42 -8.98 -21.07
CA VAL A 96 12.28 -9.99 -21.74
C VAL A 96 13.78 -9.69 -21.60
N LEU A 97 14.17 -8.41 -21.50
CA LEU A 97 15.55 -8.02 -21.20
C LEU A 97 15.92 -8.34 -19.73
N MET A 98 15.03 -8.06 -18.79
CA MET A 98 15.21 -8.36 -17.36
C MET A 98 15.29 -9.87 -17.09
N GLU A 99 14.44 -10.69 -17.73
CA GLU A 99 14.53 -12.17 -17.65
C GLU A 99 15.88 -12.72 -18.12
N LYS A 100 16.60 -11.97 -18.99
CA LYS A 100 17.93 -12.32 -19.49
C LYS A 100 19.10 -11.75 -18.68
N GLY A 101 18.84 -10.95 -17.64
CA GLY A 101 19.90 -10.27 -16.89
C GLY A 101 20.57 -9.13 -17.68
N TRP A 102 19.83 -8.44 -18.55
CA TRP A 102 20.33 -7.24 -19.22
C TRP A 102 20.52 -6.08 -18.23
N HIS A 103 21.58 -5.30 -18.44
CA HIS A 103 21.86 -4.06 -17.71
C HIS A 103 22.17 -2.93 -18.71
N PRO A 104 21.77 -1.67 -18.44
CA PRO A 104 22.01 -0.53 -19.34
C PRO A 104 23.49 -0.30 -19.70
N GLU A 105 24.41 -0.53 -18.74
CA GLU A 105 25.83 -0.15 -18.85
C GLU A 105 26.69 -1.14 -19.65
N GLY A 106 26.15 -2.27 -20.09
CA GLY A 106 26.90 -3.29 -20.84
C GLY A 106 26.08 -4.21 -21.75
N GLY A 107 24.76 -4.02 -21.81
CA GLY A 107 23.87 -4.78 -22.68
C GLY A 107 23.71 -4.18 -24.08
N VAL A 108 22.66 -4.62 -24.77
CA VAL A 108 22.14 -3.97 -25.98
C VAL A 108 21.66 -2.55 -25.64
N GLU A 109 21.98 -1.56 -26.47
CA GLU A 109 21.48 -0.20 -26.30
C GLU A 109 19.95 -0.17 -26.52
N VAL A 110 19.18 0.45 -25.62
CA VAL A 110 17.71 0.54 -25.72
C VAL A 110 17.28 2.01 -25.75
N GLU A 111 16.55 2.40 -26.79
CA GLU A 111 16.00 3.74 -26.95
C GLU A 111 14.48 3.67 -27.12
N ILE A 112 13.73 4.38 -26.26
CA ILE A 112 12.28 4.53 -26.39
C ILE A 112 12.00 5.82 -27.15
N ILE A 113 11.27 5.72 -28.27
CA ILE A 113 11.01 6.84 -29.17
C ILE A 113 9.53 7.19 -29.10
N PRO A 114 9.19 8.41 -28.62
CA PRO A 114 7.81 8.75 -28.30
C PRO A 114 6.96 9.01 -29.55
N GLY A 115 5.68 8.67 -29.43
CA GLY A 115 4.67 8.87 -30.47
C GLY A 115 3.38 9.53 -29.95
N ILE A 116 2.61 10.14 -30.85
CA ILE A 116 1.38 10.82 -30.47
C ILE A 116 0.31 9.78 -30.09
N SER A 117 0.06 9.62 -28.79
CA SER A 117 -0.83 8.58 -28.27
C SER A 117 -2.30 8.78 -28.67
N ALA A 118 -3.11 7.72 -28.54
CA ALA A 118 -4.48 7.70 -29.06
C ALA A 118 -5.42 8.67 -28.31
N ILE A 119 -5.15 8.96 -27.02
CA ILE A 119 -5.84 9.99 -26.24
C ILE A 119 -5.66 11.38 -26.88
N ASN A 120 -4.43 11.81 -27.16
CA ASN A 120 -4.15 13.11 -27.78
C ASN A 120 -4.68 13.17 -29.22
N SER A 121 -4.49 12.08 -29.97
CA SER A 121 -4.98 11.94 -31.35
C SER A 121 -6.51 11.96 -31.46
N SER A 122 -7.21 11.52 -30.42
CA SER A 122 -8.69 11.57 -30.38
C SER A 122 -9.18 12.91 -29.86
N ALA A 123 -8.51 13.48 -28.85
CA ALA A 123 -8.87 14.78 -28.28
C ALA A 123 -8.78 15.92 -29.31
N SER A 124 -7.71 15.95 -30.11
CA SER A 124 -7.52 16.93 -31.20
C SER A 124 -8.58 16.86 -32.31
N LEU A 125 -9.27 15.72 -32.44
CA LEU A 125 -10.40 15.53 -33.35
C LEU A 125 -11.77 15.84 -32.70
N LEU A 126 -11.80 16.09 -31.39
CA LEU A 126 -13.01 16.39 -30.61
C LEU A 126 -13.05 17.85 -30.11
N GLY A 127 -11.91 18.54 -30.03
CA GLY A 127 -11.81 19.90 -29.50
C GLY A 127 -10.73 20.00 -28.41
N ALA A 128 -11.15 20.23 -27.17
CA ALA A 128 -10.27 20.31 -25.99
C ALA A 128 -10.80 19.50 -24.79
N PRO A 129 -11.10 18.19 -24.93
CA PRO A 129 -11.68 17.41 -23.84
C PRO A 129 -10.68 17.09 -22.72
N ILE A 130 -9.37 17.04 -22.99
CA ILE A 130 -8.32 16.64 -22.03
C ILE A 130 -7.52 17.83 -21.46
N MET A 131 -8.10 19.04 -21.44
CA MET A 131 -7.45 20.24 -20.91
C MET A 131 -7.48 20.34 -19.37
N HIS A 132 -8.24 19.46 -18.71
CA HIS A 132 -8.13 19.19 -17.28
C HIS A 132 -7.54 17.80 -17.05
N ASP A 133 -7.20 17.54 -15.79
CA ASP A 133 -6.57 16.31 -15.30
C ASP A 133 -7.31 15.07 -15.85
N SER A 134 -6.55 14.19 -16.49
CA SER A 134 -7.09 13.09 -17.30
C SER A 134 -6.29 11.80 -17.11
N CYS A 135 -6.95 10.66 -17.27
CA CYS A 135 -6.36 9.35 -17.09
C CYS A 135 -6.66 8.41 -18.28
N THR A 136 -5.76 7.46 -18.52
CA THR A 136 -5.97 6.38 -19.51
C THR A 136 -6.28 5.07 -18.81
N ILE A 137 -7.31 4.36 -19.27
CA ILE A 137 -7.67 3.03 -18.74
C ILE A 137 -7.89 2.06 -19.91
N SER A 138 -7.14 0.96 -19.95
CA SER A 138 -7.43 -0.16 -20.85
C SER A 138 -8.54 -1.04 -20.27
N LEU A 139 -9.54 -1.40 -21.09
CA LEU A 139 -10.57 -2.38 -20.75
C LEU A 139 -10.21 -3.81 -21.24
N SER A 140 -8.91 -4.10 -21.38
CA SER A 140 -8.41 -5.42 -21.75
C SER A 140 -8.04 -6.25 -20.51
N ASP A 141 -8.98 -7.09 -20.07
CA ASP A 141 -8.88 -7.99 -18.92
C ASP A 141 -8.01 -9.25 -19.14
N HIS A 142 -7.29 -9.35 -20.26
CA HIS A 142 -6.51 -10.55 -20.63
C HIS A 142 -5.32 -10.83 -19.70
N LEU A 143 -4.66 -9.77 -19.19
CA LEU A 143 -3.52 -9.84 -18.27
C LEU A 143 -3.74 -8.95 -17.03
N THR A 144 -4.98 -8.56 -16.76
CA THR A 144 -5.33 -7.66 -15.65
C THR A 144 -6.70 -8.07 -15.13
N PRO A 145 -6.83 -8.54 -13.87
CA PRO A 145 -8.11 -8.92 -13.30
C PRO A 145 -9.14 -7.80 -13.42
N TRP A 146 -10.39 -8.14 -13.78
CA TRP A 146 -11.45 -7.16 -13.98
C TRP A 146 -11.66 -6.29 -12.72
N GLU A 147 -11.50 -6.87 -11.54
CA GLU A 147 -11.64 -6.23 -10.23
C GLU A 147 -10.58 -5.13 -9.97
N LEU A 148 -9.48 -5.11 -10.74
CA LEU A 148 -8.53 -4.00 -10.75
C LEU A 148 -8.90 -2.92 -11.80
N ILE A 149 -9.53 -3.32 -12.92
CA ILE A 149 -10.06 -2.37 -13.91
C ILE A 149 -11.27 -1.63 -13.34
N GLU A 150 -12.22 -2.34 -12.71
CA GLU A 150 -13.39 -1.78 -12.02
C GLU A 150 -12.96 -0.77 -10.94
N ARG A 151 -11.99 -1.10 -10.08
CA ARG A 151 -11.44 -0.15 -9.09
C ARG A 151 -10.79 1.09 -9.72
N ARG A 152 -10.07 0.95 -10.84
CA ARG A 152 -9.48 2.10 -11.57
C ARG A 152 -10.56 3.00 -12.17
N VAL A 153 -11.63 2.44 -12.72
CA VAL A 153 -12.78 3.20 -13.26
C VAL A 153 -13.58 3.86 -12.15
N GLU A 154 -13.82 3.15 -11.03
CA GLU A 154 -14.53 3.69 -9.86
C GLU A 154 -13.77 4.90 -9.27
N ALA A 155 -12.46 4.76 -9.04
CA ALA A 155 -11.61 5.84 -8.53
C ALA A 155 -11.51 7.04 -9.48
N ALA A 156 -11.33 6.79 -10.79
CA ALA A 156 -11.36 7.86 -11.79
C ALA A 156 -12.73 8.56 -11.88
N GLY A 157 -13.82 7.81 -11.62
CA GLY A 157 -15.17 8.33 -11.45
C GLY A 157 -15.27 9.28 -10.24
N GLN A 158 -14.86 8.80 -9.06
CA GLN A 158 -14.89 9.53 -7.78
C GLN A 158 -14.07 10.83 -7.82
N ALA A 159 -12.87 10.80 -8.40
CA ALA A 159 -11.95 11.94 -8.45
C ALA A 159 -12.14 12.82 -9.71
N ASP A 160 -13.26 12.71 -10.41
CA ASP A 160 -13.68 13.54 -11.56
C ASP A 160 -12.61 13.78 -12.65
N PHE A 161 -11.80 12.75 -12.95
CA PHE A 161 -10.84 12.78 -14.06
C PHE A 161 -11.54 12.72 -15.42
N VAL A 162 -11.01 13.36 -16.46
CA VAL A 162 -11.41 13.02 -17.84
C VAL A 162 -10.84 11.65 -18.20
N ILE A 163 -11.67 10.71 -18.65
CA ILE A 163 -11.26 9.29 -18.81
C ILE A 163 -11.13 8.94 -20.29
N ALA A 164 -9.95 8.49 -20.71
CA ALA A 164 -9.72 7.94 -22.05
C ALA A 164 -9.61 6.41 -21.99
N LEU A 165 -10.62 5.73 -22.56
CA LEU A 165 -10.72 4.28 -22.59
C LEU A 165 -9.99 3.69 -23.81
N TYR A 166 -9.06 2.79 -23.53
CA TYR A 166 -8.29 2.02 -24.51
C TYR A 166 -8.82 0.59 -24.62
N ASN A 167 -8.64 -0.01 -25.80
CA ASN A 167 -9.11 -1.36 -26.14
C ASN A 167 -10.60 -1.63 -25.75
N PRO A 168 -11.53 -0.65 -25.87
CA PRO A 168 -12.77 -0.60 -25.10
C PRO A 168 -13.75 -1.74 -25.40
N ARG A 169 -13.68 -2.31 -26.61
CA ARG A 169 -14.49 -3.47 -27.02
C ARG A 169 -13.71 -4.36 -27.98
N SER A 170 -13.99 -5.66 -27.96
CA SER A 170 -13.55 -6.62 -28.98
C SER A 170 -14.64 -7.64 -29.25
N GLY A 171 -14.47 -8.51 -30.25
CA GLY A 171 -15.41 -9.60 -30.54
C GLY A 171 -15.59 -10.62 -29.40
N ARG A 172 -14.74 -10.59 -28.36
CA ARG A 172 -14.86 -11.42 -27.14
C ARG A 172 -15.11 -10.59 -25.87
N ARG A 173 -14.67 -9.33 -25.84
CA ARG A 173 -14.84 -8.38 -24.73
C ARG A 173 -15.93 -7.37 -25.06
N THR A 174 -17.15 -7.66 -24.64
CA THR A 174 -18.35 -6.84 -24.93
C THR A 174 -19.06 -6.31 -23.69
N ARG A 175 -18.77 -6.84 -22.50
CA ARG A 175 -19.42 -6.45 -21.22
C ARG A 175 -18.67 -5.33 -20.50
N GLN A 176 -17.36 -5.28 -20.65
CA GLN A 176 -16.43 -4.40 -19.94
C GLN A 176 -16.86 -2.92 -20.06
N ILE A 177 -17.11 -2.44 -21.28
CA ILE A 177 -17.59 -1.08 -21.56
C ILE A 177 -18.96 -0.76 -20.94
N VAL A 178 -19.83 -1.78 -20.77
CA VAL A 178 -21.17 -1.63 -20.17
C VAL A 178 -21.06 -1.49 -18.65
N GLU A 179 -20.19 -2.28 -18.02
CA GLU A 179 -19.89 -2.14 -16.59
C GLU A 179 -19.18 -0.82 -16.30
N THR A 180 -18.23 -0.40 -17.16
CA THR A 180 -17.60 0.94 -17.10
C THR A 180 -18.63 2.07 -17.17
N GLN A 181 -19.62 1.99 -18.06
CA GLN A 181 -20.72 2.96 -18.10
C GLN A 181 -21.54 2.94 -16.80
N ARG A 182 -21.95 1.74 -16.32
CA ARG A 182 -22.71 1.56 -15.07
C ARG A 182 -21.98 2.11 -13.85
N ILE A 183 -20.66 1.98 -13.80
CA ILE A 183 -19.80 2.55 -12.75
C ILE A 183 -19.82 4.08 -12.82
N LEU A 184 -19.55 4.67 -13.99
CA LEU A 184 -19.43 6.13 -14.10
C LEU A 184 -20.76 6.85 -13.91
N LEU A 185 -21.89 6.21 -14.22
CA LEU A 185 -23.24 6.70 -13.91
C LEU A 185 -23.55 6.78 -12.39
N LYS A 186 -22.71 6.22 -11.51
CA LYS A 186 -22.78 6.49 -10.05
C LYS A 186 -22.30 7.89 -9.68
N TYR A 187 -21.39 8.45 -10.48
CA TYR A 187 -20.59 9.63 -10.15
C TYR A 187 -20.84 10.83 -11.07
N ARG A 188 -21.40 10.59 -12.27
CA ARG A 188 -21.52 11.59 -13.34
C ARG A 188 -22.94 11.66 -13.88
N SER A 189 -23.26 12.81 -14.45
CA SER A 189 -24.54 13.01 -15.13
C SER A 189 -24.68 12.02 -16.31
N PRO A 190 -25.86 11.45 -16.56
CA PRO A 190 -26.14 10.76 -17.82
C PRO A 190 -25.88 11.64 -19.06
N GLU A 191 -25.94 12.97 -18.90
CA GLU A 191 -25.65 13.95 -19.96
C GLU A 191 -24.16 14.32 -20.08
N THR A 192 -23.26 13.77 -19.25
CA THR A 192 -21.83 14.05 -19.34
C THR A 192 -21.30 13.70 -20.74
N PRO A 193 -20.64 14.62 -21.47
CA PRO A 193 -20.25 14.38 -22.86
C PRO A 193 -19.28 13.21 -23.04
N VAL A 194 -19.46 12.49 -24.14
CA VAL A 194 -18.60 11.37 -24.56
C VAL A 194 -18.23 11.53 -26.03
N GLY A 195 -16.93 11.53 -26.32
CA GLY A 195 -16.38 11.48 -27.67
C GLY A 195 -15.92 10.07 -28.02
N ILE A 196 -16.48 9.48 -29.08
CA ILE A 196 -16.14 8.15 -29.58
C ILE A 196 -15.38 8.33 -30.90
N VAL A 197 -14.07 8.09 -30.90
CA VAL A 197 -13.20 8.28 -32.07
C VAL A 197 -12.66 6.94 -32.54
N LYS A 198 -13.08 6.52 -33.73
CA LYS A 198 -12.67 5.29 -34.40
C LYS A 198 -11.65 5.62 -35.48
N SER A 199 -10.50 4.93 -35.46
CA SER A 199 -9.42 5.05 -36.47
C SER A 199 -8.97 6.49 -36.74
N ALA A 200 -8.67 7.25 -35.67
CA ALA A 200 -8.12 8.61 -35.74
C ALA A 200 -6.96 8.71 -36.75
N TYR A 201 -7.02 9.72 -37.64
CA TYR A 201 -6.06 10.00 -38.70
C TYR A 201 -5.74 8.80 -39.62
N ARG A 202 -6.76 8.02 -39.99
CA ARG A 202 -6.71 6.93 -41.00
C ARG A 202 -7.97 6.97 -41.88
N ASP A 203 -7.94 6.29 -43.03
CA ASP A 203 -9.01 6.28 -44.05
C ASP A 203 -10.44 5.98 -43.53
N ARG A 204 -10.55 5.25 -42.41
CA ARG A 204 -11.83 4.89 -41.77
C ARG A 204 -12.09 5.69 -40.49
N GLN A 205 -11.58 6.92 -40.42
CA GLN A 205 -11.85 7.85 -39.33
C GLN A 205 -13.36 8.08 -39.21
N HIS A 206 -13.89 7.86 -38.01
CA HIS A 206 -15.28 8.14 -37.68
C HIS A 206 -15.36 8.70 -36.26
N ILE A 207 -16.02 9.84 -36.10
CA ILE A 207 -16.11 10.59 -34.85
C ILE A 207 -17.59 10.70 -34.50
N VAL A 208 -17.95 10.37 -33.27
CA VAL A 208 -19.29 10.60 -32.70
C VAL A 208 -19.14 11.39 -31.42
N LEU A 209 -19.96 12.43 -31.28
CA LEU A 209 -20.22 13.07 -30.00
C LEU A 209 -21.60 12.65 -29.51
N THR A 210 -21.65 12.24 -28.25
CA THR A 210 -22.81 11.68 -27.56
C THR A 210 -22.68 11.97 -26.05
N ASN A 211 -23.49 11.37 -25.20
CA ASN A 211 -23.43 11.51 -23.75
C ASN A 211 -23.11 10.16 -23.06
N LEU A 212 -22.96 10.16 -21.75
CA LEU A 212 -22.66 8.97 -20.95
C LEU A 212 -23.81 7.94 -20.95
N ARG A 213 -25.05 8.37 -21.16
CA ARG A 213 -26.24 7.51 -21.27
C ARG A 213 -26.27 6.69 -22.56
N ASP A 214 -26.03 7.35 -23.68
CA ASP A 214 -26.34 6.87 -25.03
C ASP A 214 -25.07 6.35 -25.75
N MET A 215 -23.89 6.46 -25.13
CA MET A 215 -22.60 6.01 -25.70
C MET A 215 -22.56 4.54 -26.17
N LEU A 216 -23.41 3.66 -25.63
CA LEU A 216 -23.46 2.24 -26.00
C LEU A 216 -24.26 1.94 -27.28
N ASP A 217 -25.08 2.90 -27.75
CA ASP A 217 -25.87 2.76 -28.99
C ASP A 217 -25.01 2.98 -30.26
N HIS A 218 -23.74 3.37 -30.08
CA HIS A 218 -22.79 3.65 -31.15
C HIS A 218 -21.73 2.55 -31.33
N ASP A 219 -21.10 2.51 -32.52
CA ASP A 219 -20.09 1.49 -32.85
C ASP A 219 -18.73 1.71 -32.15
N ILE A 220 -18.62 1.15 -30.95
CA ILE A 220 -17.36 1.02 -30.21
C ILE A 220 -16.71 -0.33 -30.56
N GLY A 221 -15.48 -0.29 -31.09
CA GLY A 221 -14.71 -1.47 -31.48
C GLY A 221 -13.23 -1.41 -31.05
N MET A 222 -12.42 -2.33 -31.58
CA MET A 222 -11.00 -2.47 -31.22
C MET A 222 -10.13 -1.28 -31.66
N LEU A 223 -10.52 -0.60 -32.75
CA LEU A 223 -9.85 0.58 -33.29
C LEU A 223 -10.50 1.89 -32.82
N THR A 224 -11.19 1.86 -31.68
CA THR A 224 -11.91 3.00 -31.10
C THR A 224 -11.26 3.42 -29.78
N THR A 225 -11.08 4.72 -29.59
CA THR A 225 -10.83 5.35 -28.28
C THR A 225 -12.10 6.07 -27.86
N VAL A 226 -12.47 5.97 -26.59
CA VAL A 226 -13.63 6.66 -26.02
C VAL A 226 -13.13 7.64 -24.96
N ILE A 227 -13.42 8.93 -25.11
CA ILE A 227 -13.09 9.96 -24.13
C ILE A 227 -14.39 10.38 -23.42
N ILE A 228 -14.45 10.16 -22.11
CA ILE A 228 -15.58 10.51 -21.25
C ILE A 228 -15.21 11.77 -20.46
N GLY A 229 -16.02 12.81 -20.62
CA GLY A 229 -15.85 14.08 -19.93
C GLY A 229 -16.00 13.97 -18.41
N ASN A 230 -15.57 15.00 -17.70
CA ASN A 230 -15.78 15.15 -16.27
C ASN A 230 -16.99 16.07 -15.98
N SER A 231 -17.24 16.41 -14.72
CA SER A 231 -18.37 17.26 -14.31
C SER A 231 -18.41 18.64 -15.00
N SER A 232 -17.27 19.14 -15.47
CA SER A 232 -17.13 20.44 -16.13
C SER A 232 -17.15 20.38 -17.67
N THR A 233 -17.05 19.19 -18.26
CA THR A 233 -17.00 19.03 -19.72
C THR A 233 -18.35 19.38 -20.35
N MET A 234 -18.31 20.22 -21.40
CA MET A 234 -19.48 20.59 -22.20
C MET A 234 -19.23 20.36 -23.70
N VAL A 235 -20.31 20.41 -24.49
CA VAL A 235 -20.22 20.49 -25.96
C VAL A 235 -20.67 21.88 -26.41
N TYR A 236 -19.85 22.54 -27.23
CA TYR A 236 -20.13 23.83 -27.85
C TYR A 236 -19.90 23.71 -29.36
N ASP A 237 -20.95 23.94 -30.16
CA ASP A 237 -20.92 23.89 -31.63
C ASP A 237 -20.19 22.67 -32.23
N GLY A 238 -20.48 21.48 -31.68
CA GLY A 238 -19.86 20.21 -32.10
C GLY A 238 -18.43 19.99 -31.58
N LEU A 239 -17.91 20.83 -30.68
CA LEU A 239 -16.63 20.67 -30.01
C LEU A 239 -16.82 20.30 -28.54
N MET A 240 -16.14 19.24 -28.08
CA MET A 240 -16.08 18.81 -26.68
C MET A 240 -14.96 19.57 -25.95
N ILE A 241 -15.31 20.29 -24.89
CA ILE A 241 -14.41 21.21 -24.19
C ILE A 241 -14.53 20.97 -22.68
N THR A 242 -13.39 20.73 -22.02
CA THR A 242 -13.28 20.68 -20.56
C THR A 242 -12.60 21.97 -20.08
N PRO A 243 -13.32 22.96 -19.53
CA PRO A 243 -12.75 24.27 -19.25
C PRO A 243 -11.71 24.25 -18.12
N ARG A 244 -10.55 24.89 -18.32
CA ARG A 244 -9.50 25.05 -17.28
C ARG A 244 -9.86 26.10 -16.20
N GLY A 245 -11.12 26.50 -16.12
CA GLY A 245 -11.58 27.48 -15.14
C GLY A 245 -11.20 28.95 -15.40
N TYR A 246 -10.56 29.31 -16.52
CA TYR A 246 -10.10 30.69 -16.79
C TYR A 246 -11.17 31.77 -16.60
N GLN A 247 -12.44 31.48 -16.90
CA GLN A 247 -13.57 32.41 -16.70
C GLN A 247 -13.80 32.81 -15.22
N ARG A 248 -13.25 32.06 -14.26
CA ARG A 248 -13.25 32.44 -12.83
C ARG A 248 -12.36 33.66 -12.57
N LYS A 249 -11.27 33.84 -13.35
CA LYS A 249 -10.27 34.91 -13.22
C LYS A 249 -10.38 36.00 -14.29
N TYR A 250 -10.80 35.64 -15.51
CA TYR A 250 -10.73 36.51 -16.70
C TYR A 250 -12.06 36.63 -17.44
N THR A 251 -12.42 37.85 -17.81
CA THR A 251 -13.49 38.13 -18.77
C THR A 251 -12.94 37.93 -20.17
N LEU A 252 -13.10 36.74 -20.74
CA LEU A 252 -12.41 36.31 -21.98
C LEU A 252 -12.67 37.20 -23.22
N GLY A 253 -13.71 38.02 -23.21
CA GLY A 253 -14.04 38.98 -24.28
C GLY A 253 -13.68 40.44 -23.97
N ALA A 254 -12.79 40.72 -23.02
CA ALA A 254 -12.39 42.07 -22.63
C ALA A 254 -10.87 42.31 -22.81
N ASP A 255 -10.50 43.40 -23.47
CA ASP A 255 -9.10 43.78 -23.68
C ASP A 255 -8.37 44.14 -22.37
N VAL A 256 -9.12 44.67 -21.39
CA VAL A 256 -8.63 45.04 -20.06
C VAL A 256 -9.22 44.08 -19.02
N GLN A 257 -8.36 43.29 -18.39
CA GLN A 257 -8.75 42.34 -17.34
C GLN A 257 -8.83 43.01 -15.96
N PRO A 258 -9.77 42.60 -15.08
CA PRO A 258 -9.95 43.21 -13.76
C PRO A 258 -8.83 42.88 -12.76
N LEU A 259 -8.01 41.87 -13.07
CA LEU A 259 -6.87 41.43 -12.27
C LEU A 259 -5.60 41.45 -13.14
N ARG A 260 -4.48 41.85 -12.55
CA ARG A 260 -3.17 41.79 -13.22
C ARG A 260 -2.73 40.32 -13.40
N PRO A 261 -1.85 39.98 -14.36
CA PRO A 261 -1.46 38.58 -14.61
C PRO A 261 -0.96 37.85 -13.34
N HIS A 262 -0.09 38.50 -12.57
CA HIS A 262 0.48 38.00 -11.31
C HIS A 262 -0.50 38.00 -10.12
N GLN A 263 -1.64 38.69 -10.23
CA GLN A 263 -2.61 38.79 -9.15
C GLN A 263 -3.45 37.52 -9.14
N ARG A 264 -3.47 36.79 -8.01
CA ARG A 264 -4.42 35.69 -7.80
C ARG A 264 -5.86 36.22 -7.74
N LEU A 265 -6.83 35.32 -7.73
CA LEU A 265 -8.18 35.68 -7.31
C LEU A 265 -8.18 36.09 -5.82
N ARG A 266 -9.30 36.66 -5.37
CA ARG A 266 -9.49 36.87 -3.94
C ARG A 266 -9.85 35.54 -3.26
N GLN A 267 -9.62 35.47 -1.95
CA GLN A 267 -9.84 34.28 -1.15
C GLN A 267 -11.24 33.69 -1.39
N GLU A 268 -12.28 34.55 -1.31
CA GLU A 268 -13.69 34.17 -1.46
C GLU A 268 -14.07 33.63 -2.86
N ALA A 269 -13.17 33.77 -3.84
CA ALA A 269 -13.33 33.27 -5.22
C ALA A 269 -12.45 32.04 -5.54
N GLU A 270 -11.64 31.56 -4.59
CA GLU A 270 -10.88 30.30 -4.67
C GLU A 270 -11.03 29.41 -3.42
N PRO A 271 -12.25 29.17 -2.87
CA PRO A 271 -12.48 28.40 -1.62
C PRO A 271 -12.07 26.91 -1.66
N TRP A 272 -11.43 26.47 -2.74
CA TRP A 272 -10.82 25.14 -2.93
C TRP A 272 -9.28 25.19 -2.91
N ALA A 273 -8.67 26.37 -2.75
CA ALA A 273 -7.22 26.51 -2.67
C ALA A 273 -6.72 25.99 -1.31
N LEU A 274 -5.58 25.29 -1.32
CA LEU A 274 -5.02 24.62 -0.14
C LEU A 274 -4.82 25.60 1.04
N GLU A 275 -4.34 26.82 0.74
CA GLU A 275 -4.17 27.96 1.66
C GLU A 275 -5.48 28.47 2.31
N GLN A 276 -6.63 27.87 2.02
CA GLN A 276 -7.95 28.23 2.54
C GLN A 276 -8.73 27.04 3.13
N LEU A 277 -8.27 25.82 2.89
CA LEU A 277 -8.74 24.67 3.65
C LEU A 277 -8.26 24.86 5.10
N PRO A 278 -9.01 24.39 6.11
CA PRO A 278 -8.47 24.33 7.45
C PRO A 278 -7.18 23.51 7.44
N GLU A 279 -6.14 23.98 8.10
CA GLU A 279 -5.03 23.11 8.49
C GLU A 279 -5.61 22.04 9.43
N GLU A 280 -5.74 20.81 8.92
CA GLU A 280 -5.89 19.66 9.79
C GLU A 280 -4.59 19.55 10.58
N VAL A 281 -4.65 19.79 11.89
CA VAL A 281 -3.50 19.72 12.79
C VAL A 281 -3.04 18.27 12.87
N ASN A 282 -2.11 17.93 11.99
CA ASN A 282 -1.50 16.61 11.90
C ASN A 282 -0.13 16.67 12.56
N ASP A 283 -0.09 16.42 13.88
CA ASP A 283 1.11 16.42 14.74
C ASP A 283 2.16 15.33 14.40
N GLU A 284 2.12 14.77 13.18
CA GLU A 284 2.99 13.69 12.67
C GLU A 284 3.45 13.94 11.22
N TYR A 285 4.07 15.09 10.94
CA TYR A 285 5.11 15.19 9.89
C TYR A 285 6.22 16.14 10.37
N ASP A 286 7.44 15.61 10.47
CA ASP A 286 8.67 16.31 10.85
C ASP A 286 9.51 16.49 9.58
N ASP A 287 9.79 17.74 9.19
CA ASP A 287 10.40 18.08 7.88
C ASP A 287 11.94 18.01 7.92
N GLU A 288 12.51 16.81 8.09
CA GLU A 288 13.96 16.55 7.93
C GLU A 288 14.24 15.39 6.94
N GLU A 289 14.33 15.70 5.64
CA GLU A 289 15.30 15.16 4.65
C GLU A 289 14.91 15.56 3.19
N TRP A 290 15.16 16.82 2.80
CA TRP A 290 15.25 17.24 1.38
C TRP A 290 16.21 18.44 1.18
N GLU A 291 17.35 18.45 1.90
CA GLU A 291 18.51 19.25 1.46
C GLU A 291 19.25 18.52 0.33
N SER A 292 19.83 19.28 -0.59
CA SER A 292 20.43 18.77 -1.83
C SER A 292 21.91 18.38 -1.67
N GLU A 293 22.29 17.19 -2.13
CA GLU A 293 23.69 16.72 -2.16
C GLU A 293 24.56 17.37 -3.26
N GLU A 294 24.76 18.69 -3.19
CA GLU A 294 25.85 19.45 -3.81
C GLU A 294 26.20 20.59 -2.83
N GLU A 295 27.40 20.76 -2.26
CA GLU A 295 28.73 20.12 -2.38
C GLU A 295 29.30 19.87 -0.94
N GLY A 296 30.44 19.23 -0.66
CA GLY A 296 31.56 18.79 -1.49
C GLY A 296 32.66 18.04 -0.69
N ASP A 297 33.80 17.77 -1.31
CA ASP A 297 34.90 16.94 -0.79
C ASP A 297 35.78 17.65 0.27
N SER A 298 36.53 16.89 1.08
CA SER A 298 37.46 17.40 2.11
C SER A 298 38.77 16.61 2.24
N LEU A 299 39.36 16.18 1.11
CA LEU A 299 40.75 15.67 1.03
C LEU A 299 41.57 16.26 -0.13
N ILE A 300 41.62 17.59 -0.24
CA ILE A 300 42.71 18.31 -0.93
C ILE A 300 43.27 19.39 0.01
N GLU A 301 44.59 19.57 -0.02
CA GLU A 301 45.38 20.36 0.94
C GLU A 301 45.46 21.86 0.57
N ASP A 302 45.83 22.65 1.59
CA ASP A 302 46.09 24.10 1.62
C ASP A 302 46.65 24.76 0.34
N ILE A 303 46.11 25.95 0.00
CA ILE A 303 46.80 27.09 -0.62
C ILE A 303 46.07 28.37 -0.20
N ASP A 304 46.80 29.38 0.28
CA ASP A 304 46.26 30.68 0.74
C ASP A 304 45.80 31.58 -0.42
N ASP A 305 44.91 32.53 -0.10
CA ASP A 305 44.47 33.61 -0.99
C ASP A 305 45.60 34.60 -1.34
N GLU A 306 45.64 35.10 -2.58
CA GLU A 306 46.00 36.51 -2.83
C GLU A 306 45.36 37.04 -4.14
N GLU A 307 45.02 38.32 -4.11
CA GLU A 307 44.10 39.07 -4.99
C GLU A 307 44.26 38.89 -6.52
N TRP A 308 43.14 38.80 -7.25
CA TRP A 308 43.04 39.09 -8.69
C TRP A 308 41.98 40.17 -8.96
N ASP A 309 42.45 41.37 -9.31
CA ASP A 309 41.66 42.45 -9.92
C ASP A 309 41.42 42.17 -11.43
N ASP A 310 40.55 42.97 -12.05
CA ASP A 310 40.14 42.86 -13.46
C ASP A 310 41.26 43.12 -14.52
N ASP A 311 40.92 42.76 -15.78
CA ASP A 311 41.32 43.35 -17.09
C ASP A 311 42.21 42.59 -18.11
N GLU A 312 41.72 42.67 -19.36
CA GLU A 312 42.35 42.61 -20.71
C GLU A 312 43.38 41.53 -21.14
N ASP A 313 42.86 40.56 -21.92
CA ASP A 313 43.23 40.26 -23.34
C ASP A 313 44.63 39.70 -23.75
N GLU A 314 44.70 39.21 -24.99
CA GLU A 314 45.88 38.94 -25.86
C GLU A 314 46.80 37.69 -25.69
N ARG A 315 46.83 36.88 -26.77
CA ARG A 315 47.98 36.18 -27.43
C ARG A 315 48.54 34.81 -26.94
N ILE A 316 48.30 33.82 -27.82
CA ILE A 316 49.11 32.61 -28.16
C ILE A 316 50.59 33.00 -28.41
N PRO A 317 51.68 32.28 -27.94
CA PRO A 317 52.10 30.98 -28.53
C PRO A 317 53.06 29.98 -27.78
N ASN A 318 52.73 28.68 -27.86
CA ASN A 318 53.59 27.56 -28.36
C ASN A 318 54.89 27.08 -27.60
N VAL A 319 55.46 25.94 -28.06
CA VAL A 319 56.66 25.18 -27.59
C VAL A 319 56.35 24.33 -26.33
N GLY A 320 56.68 23.04 -26.17
CA GLY A 320 57.71 22.14 -26.75
C GLY A 320 58.61 21.61 -25.59
N SER A 321 59.14 20.39 -25.53
CA SER A 321 59.24 19.27 -26.48
C SER A 321 59.76 17.98 -25.79
N THR A 322 59.68 16.81 -26.45
CA THR A 322 60.50 15.56 -26.23
C THR A 322 60.40 14.79 -24.88
N SER A 323 60.61 13.47 -24.77
CA SER A 323 60.60 12.34 -25.75
C SER A 323 60.81 10.96 -25.06
N ALA A 324 60.22 9.87 -25.62
CA ALA A 324 60.77 8.49 -25.69
C ALA A 324 61.03 7.67 -24.39
N ALA A 325 60.99 6.31 -24.35
CA ALA A 325 60.45 5.28 -25.27
C ALA A 325 60.54 3.83 -24.69
N ILE A 326 59.60 2.92 -25.07
CA ILE A 326 59.79 1.47 -25.39
C ILE A 326 60.35 0.54 -24.26
N ARG A 327 59.70 -0.56 -23.80
CA ARG A 327 59.46 -1.87 -24.49
C ARG A 327 58.63 -2.88 -23.66
N GLN A 328 58.11 -3.95 -24.30
CA GLN A 328 57.56 -5.21 -23.72
C GLN A 328 58.33 -6.45 -24.31
N PRO A 329 57.89 -7.73 -24.22
CA PRO A 329 57.22 -8.54 -23.16
C PRO A 329 58.00 -9.87 -22.84
N GLY A 330 57.43 -10.80 -22.04
CA GLY A 330 57.91 -12.20 -21.90
C GLY A 330 56.91 -13.17 -21.25
N THR A 331 56.96 -14.47 -21.60
CA THR A 331 56.00 -15.55 -21.23
C THR A 331 56.71 -16.85 -20.77
N LEU A 332 55.98 -17.79 -20.12
CA LEU A 332 55.83 -19.24 -20.47
C LEU A 332 55.50 -20.21 -19.29
N LEU A 333 54.50 -21.11 -19.49
CA LEU A 333 54.40 -22.56 -19.08
C LEU A 333 54.46 -22.99 -17.57
N ALA A 334 53.99 -24.17 -17.12
CA ALA A 334 52.92 -25.12 -17.52
C ALA A 334 52.74 -26.30 -16.50
N SER A 335 51.64 -27.08 -16.62
CA SER A 335 51.36 -28.40 -15.95
C SER A 335 51.05 -28.32 -14.42
N SER A 336 50.61 -29.36 -13.67
CA SER A 336 49.80 -30.61 -13.84
C SER A 336 49.64 -31.28 -12.43
N ALA A 337 48.87 -32.33 -12.09
CA ALA A 337 47.98 -33.30 -12.77
C ALA A 337 46.85 -33.80 -11.80
N SER A 338 46.33 -35.04 -11.92
CA SER A 338 45.43 -35.72 -10.95
C SER A 338 45.70 -37.23 -10.89
N PRO A 339 45.38 -37.95 -9.78
CA PRO A 339 44.39 -39.05 -9.86
C PRO A 339 43.59 -39.38 -8.55
N GLY A 340 42.53 -40.20 -8.65
CA GLY A 340 41.95 -41.01 -7.54
C GLY A 340 42.45 -42.48 -7.59
N PRO A 341 42.07 -43.41 -6.66
CA PRO A 341 40.80 -44.17 -6.83
C PRO A 341 40.19 -44.88 -5.56
N GLY A 342 39.04 -45.57 -5.75
CA GLY A 342 38.58 -46.75 -4.97
C GLY A 342 37.75 -46.48 -3.68
N THR A 343 36.57 -47.03 -3.35
CA THR A 343 35.75 -48.28 -3.60
C THR A 343 35.94 -49.46 -2.64
N THR A 344 34.91 -49.78 -1.83
CA THR A 344 34.25 -51.11 -1.56
C THR A 344 33.68 -51.22 -0.12
N GLY A 345 32.57 -51.97 0.08
CA GLY A 345 32.08 -52.36 1.42
C GLY A 345 30.55 -52.48 1.61
N ILE A 346 30.05 -53.71 1.81
CA ILE A 346 28.70 -54.13 2.30
C ILE A 346 28.91 -55.49 3.02
N PRO A 347 28.00 -56.11 3.84
CA PRO A 347 26.62 -55.72 4.26
C PRO A 347 26.20 -56.09 5.74
N LYS A 348 24.92 -55.83 6.11
CA LYS A 348 23.97 -56.67 6.95
C LYS A 348 24.36 -57.05 8.42
N LEU A 349 23.48 -57.06 9.45
CA LEU A 349 22.17 -57.76 9.66
C LEU A 349 21.52 -57.38 11.04
N THR A 350 20.19 -57.58 11.21
CA THR A 350 19.38 -57.85 12.46
C THR A 350 19.45 -56.93 13.71
N GLY A 351 18.39 -56.71 14.51
CA GLY A 351 16.95 -57.09 14.45
C GLY A 351 16.30 -57.34 15.84
N VAL A 352 14.93 -57.36 15.93
CA VAL A 352 14.08 -57.93 17.04
C VAL A 352 14.07 -57.10 18.38
N SER A 353 12.99 -56.92 19.19
CA SER A 353 11.51 -57.09 19.09
C SER A 353 10.78 -56.55 20.37
N THR A 354 9.46 -56.26 20.30
CA THR A 354 8.41 -56.24 21.40
C THR A 354 8.65 -55.40 22.69
N ALA A 355 7.81 -54.46 23.18
CA ALA A 355 6.33 -54.32 23.34
C ALA A 355 5.70 -55.04 24.57
N VAL A 356 4.90 -54.32 25.39
CA VAL A 356 3.73 -54.72 26.25
C VAL A 356 3.35 -53.62 27.29
N GLU A 357 2.06 -53.54 27.68
CA GLU A 357 1.42 -52.61 28.67
C GLU A 357 1.38 -53.25 30.12
N PRO A 358 0.51 -52.95 31.15
CA PRO A 358 -0.57 -51.94 31.31
C PRO A 358 -0.82 -51.28 32.72
N SER A 359 -1.69 -50.26 32.72
CA SER A 359 -2.77 -49.91 33.70
C SER A 359 -2.57 -49.58 35.20
N ALA A 360 -3.29 -48.52 35.65
CA ALA A 360 -4.26 -48.48 36.79
C ALA A 360 -3.96 -47.74 38.15
N VAL A 361 -4.74 -46.66 38.38
CA VAL A 361 -5.60 -46.34 39.58
C VAL A 361 -5.05 -45.56 40.82
N ALA A 362 -5.65 -44.35 41.02
CA ALA A 362 -5.95 -43.59 42.27
C ALA A 362 -4.79 -43.14 43.20
N VAL A 363 -4.92 -42.18 44.15
CA VAL A 363 -6.05 -41.53 44.85
C VAL A 363 -5.88 -39.99 44.89
N ALA A 364 -6.94 -39.23 45.20
CA ALA A 364 -6.99 -37.76 45.16
C ALA A 364 -6.74 -37.05 46.51
N GLU A 365 -6.41 -35.75 46.46
CA GLU A 365 -6.89 -34.77 47.46
C GLU A 365 -7.12 -33.37 46.84
N ARG A 366 -7.59 -32.39 47.62
CA ARG A 366 -8.36 -31.22 47.12
C ARG A 366 -7.53 -29.93 46.97
N HIS A 367 -7.90 -29.11 46.00
CA HIS A 367 -7.76 -27.64 46.05
C HIS A 367 -9.04 -26.94 45.57
N VAL A 368 -9.31 -25.75 46.10
CA VAL A 368 -10.53 -24.98 45.81
C VAL A 368 -10.23 -23.96 44.71
N SER A 369 -10.87 -24.13 43.55
CA SER A 369 -11.01 -23.06 42.56
C SER A 369 -12.32 -22.33 42.83
N ALA A 370 -12.25 -21.02 43.04
CA ALA A 370 -13.41 -20.15 42.89
C ALA A 370 -13.57 -19.86 41.40
N ASP A 371 -14.68 -20.32 40.82
CA ASP A 371 -14.97 -20.13 39.39
C ASP A 371 -15.04 -18.63 39.05
N PRO A 372 -14.21 -18.12 38.11
CA PRO A 372 -14.28 -16.73 37.65
C PRO A 372 -15.68 -16.31 37.18
N LEU A 373 -16.46 -17.24 36.64
CA LEU A 373 -17.85 -17.00 36.22
C LEU A 373 -18.74 -16.64 37.40
N LEU A 374 -18.56 -17.29 38.55
CA LEU A 374 -19.35 -17.05 39.76
C LEU A 374 -19.03 -15.66 40.36
N LEU A 375 -17.75 -15.29 40.38
CA LEU A 375 -17.29 -13.97 40.83
C LEU A 375 -17.80 -12.85 39.90
N ALA A 376 -17.81 -13.07 38.58
CA ALA A 376 -18.39 -12.15 37.62
C ALA A 376 -19.91 -11.97 37.81
N MET A 377 -20.63 -13.05 38.14
CA MET A 377 -22.06 -13.00 38.44
C MET A 377 -22.39 -12.25 39.75
N GLU A 378 -21.59 -12.42 40.81
CA GLU A 378 -21.74 -11.62 42.04
C GLU A 378 -21.44 -10.13 41.80
N ALA A 379 -20.43 -9.81 40.97
CA ALA A 379 -20.11 -8.43 40.61
C ALA A 379 -21.26 -7.74 39.86
N LEU A 380 -21.87 -8.41 38.88
CA LEU A 380 -23.07 -7.92 38.17
C LEU A 380 -24.23 -7.65 39.15
N GLN A 381 -24.52 -8.59 40.06
CA GLN A 381 -25.56 -8.41 41.08
C GLN A 381 -25.26 -7.28 42.08
N LEU A 382 -24.02 -6.84 42.22
CA LEU A 382 -23.66 -5.67 43.03
C LEU A 382 -23.82 -4.34 42.26
N VAL A 383 -23.76 -4.36 40.92
CA VAL A 383 -24.03 -3.19 40.07
C VAL A 383 -25.53 -2.91 40.00
N ASP A 384 -26.37 -3.93 39.77
CA ASP A 384 -27.83 -3.75 39.67
C ASP A 384 -28.43 -3.17 40.96
N ARG A 385 -28.05 -3.70 42.13
CA ARG A 385 -28.45 -3.18 43.45
C ARG A 385 -27.97 -1.75 43.72
N ARG A 386 -26.99 -1.25 42.96
CA ARG A 386 -26.48 0.14 43.05
C ARG A 386 -27.29 1.09 42.16
N ASN A 387 -27.87 0.59 41.06
CA ASN A 387 -28.72 1.33 40.15
C ASN A 387 -30.14 1.54 40.72
N GLU A 388 -30.72 0.53 41.39
CA GLU A 388 -32.04 0.64 42.05
C GLU A 388 -32.10 1.72 43.14
N ALA A 389 -30.96 2.07 43.76
CA ALA A 389 -30.87 3.09 44.80
C ALA A 389 -30.84 4.54 44.27
N GLY A 390 -30.83 4.75 42.94
CA GLY A 390 -30.46 6.04 42.32
C GLY A 390 -31.60 7.04 42.06
N VAL A 391 -32.88 6.68 42.22
CA VAL A 391 -34.01 7.50 41.73
C VAL A 391 -34.96 7.91 42.85
N ILE A 392 -35.04 9.21 43.16
CA ILE A 392 -35.98 9.78 44.13
C ILE A 392 -36.70 11.00 43.54
N ASN A 393 -38.04 10.92 43.46
CA ASN A 393 -39.00 11.99 43.11
C ASN A 393 -38.87 12.58 41.67
N THR A 394 -39.97 12.87 40.96
CA THR A 394 -41.13 13.64 41.44
C THR A 394 -42.49 13.25 40.82
N LEU A 395 -43.51 13.22 41.71
CA LEU A 395 -44.92 13.62 41.51
C LEU A 395 -45.79 12.86 40.47
N ALA A 396 -47.08 12.73 40.80
CA ALA A 396 -48.07 11.93 40.08
C ALA A 396 -49.42 12.67 39.94
N ALA A 397 -50.27 12.24 38.99
CA ALA A 397 -51.75 12.15 39.04
C ALA A 397 -52.33 11.96 37.60
N PRO A 398 -53.62 11.57 37.42
CA PRO A 398 -54.12 10.25 37.80
C PRO A 398 -54.93 9.57 36.67
N SER A 399 -55.13 8.25 36.75
CA SER A 399 -56.00 7.49 35.81
C SER A 399 -57.43 7.31 36.34
N VAL A 400 -58.41 7.23 35.44
CA VAL A 400 -59.83 6.91 35.73
C VAL A 400 -60.16 5.50 35.22
N VAL A 401 -61.00 4.75 35.94
CA VAL A 401 -61.26 3.31 35.68
C VAL A 401 -62.75 2.98 35.69
N THR A 402 -63.22 2.28 34.64
CA THR A 402 -64.44 1.44 34.57
C THR A 402 -64.19 0.34 33.52
N ALA A 403 -64.42 -0.97 33.63
CA ALA A 403 -65.16 -1.88 34.53
C ALA A 403 -66.29 -2.65 33.78
N SER A 404 -66.00 -3.93 33.45
CA SER A 404 -66.93 -5.09 33.29
C SER A 404 -68.01 -5.06 32.17
N THR A 405 -68.64 -6.15 31.69
CA THR A 405 -68.78 -7.59 32.10
C THR A 405 -68.91 -8.57 30.89
N ASP A 406 -68.46 -9.81 31.08
CA ASP A 406 -69.03 -11.14 30.70
C ASP A 406 -69.44 -11.57 29.26
N GLU A 407 -68.69 -12.57 28.73
CA GLU A 407 -69.08 -13.88 28.11
C GLU A 407 -70.13 -14.04 26.96
N PRO A 408 -70.16 -15.21 26.22
CA PRO A 408 -69.20 -16.33 26.13
C PRO A 408 -68.79 -16.79 24.69
N ALA A 409 -67.60 -17.43 24.63
CA ALA A 409 -67.17 -18.52 23.73
C ALA A 409 -67.50 -18.54 22.21
N ARG A 410 -66.47 -18.42 21.36
CA ARG A 410 -66.05 -19.46 20.35
C ARG A 410 -64.74 -19.14 19.60
N SER A 411 -63.84 -20.13 19.56
CA SER A 411 -62.91 -20.45 18.45
C SER A 411 -61.99 -19.36 17.85
N ALA A 412 -60.85 -19.08 18.49
CA ALA A 412 -59.55 -18.93 17.83
C ALA A 412 -58.42 -19.03 18.88
N ALA A 413 -57.23 -19.52 18.50
CA ALA A 413 -56.04 -19.43 19.34
C ALA A 413 -55.27 -18.14 19.03
N PRO A 414 -55.13 -17.19 19.98
CA PRO A 414 -54.34 -15.98 19.78
C PRO A 414 -52.84 -16.26 19.96
N ALA A 415 -51.99 -15.51 19.26
CA ALA A 415 -50.55 -15.60 19.41
C ALA A 415 -50.11 -15.16 20.82
N ALA A 416 -49.14 -15.88 21.40
CA ALA A 416 -48.44 -15.42 22.59
C ALA A 416 -47.53 -14.24 22.20
N VAL A 417 -48.00 -13.01 22.48
CA VAL A 417 -47.17 -11.80 22.40
C VAL A 417 -46.21 -11.82 23.59
N THR A 418 -45.09 -12.53 23.43
CA THR A 418 -44.00 -12.47 24.40
C THR A 418 -43.45 -11.06 24.39
N ALA A 419 -43.54 -10.36 25.54
CA ALA A 419 -43.06 -8.98 25.64
C ALA A 419 -41.55 -8.94 25.38
N GLY A 420 -41.17 -8.38 24.23
CA GLY A 420 -39.77 -8.08 23.95
C GLY A 420 -39.31 -6.99 24.90
N LEU A 421 -38.52 -7.36 25.92
CA LEU A 421 -37.74 -6.37 26.64
C LEU A 421 -36.81 -5.69 25.64
N PHE A 422 -36.93 -4.37 25.51
CA PHE A 422 -35.93 -3.56 24.82
C PHE A 422 -34.64 -3.60 25.63
N ARG A 423 -33.84 -4.64 25.42
CA ARG A 423 -32.44 -4.65 25.85
C ARG A 423 -31.72 -3.54 25.10
N GLN A 424 -31.24 -2.56 25.86
CA GLN A 424 -30.42 -1.48 25.33
C GLN A 424 -29.11 -2.09 24.84
N GLN A 425 -28.93 -2.19 23.52
CA GLN A 425 -27.70 -2.71 22.92
C GLN A 425 -26.55 -1.77 23.28
N SER A 426 -25.61 -2.26 24.09
CA SER A 426 -24.34 -1.58 24.31
C SER A 426 -23.41 -1.84 23.13
N ILE A 427 -22.46 -0.93 22.92
CA ILE A 427 -21.33 -1.20 22.03
C ILE A 427 -20.36 -2.09 22.81
N PHE A 428 -20.15 -3.31 22.34
CA PHE A 428 -19.10 -4.19 22.83
C PHE A 428 -17.83 -3.95 22.03
N GLU A 429 -16.70 -3.79 22.72
CA GLU A 429 -15.43 -3.45 22.10
C GLU A 429 -14.33 -4.46 22.47
N LEU A 430 -13.56 -4.89 21.47
CA LEU A 430 -12.44 -5.80 21.62
C LEU A 430 -11.39 -5.59 20.52
N ALA A 431 -10.12 -5.82 20.85
CA ALA A 431 -9.04 -5.86 19.88
C ALA A 431 -8.82 -7.30 19.40
N VAL A 432 -8.50 -7.45 18.10
CA VAL A 432 -8.46 -8.73 17.39
C VAL A 432 -7.23 -8.80 16.47
N SER A 433 -6.47 -9.89 16.56
CA SER A 433 -5.28 -10.14 15.73
C SER A 433 -5.24 -11.59 15.22
N PRO A 434 -4.76 -11.86 13.99
CA PRO A 434 -4.56 -13.22 13.48
C PRO A 434 -3.26 -13.88 14.00
N GLY A 435 -2.52 -13.25 14.91
CA GLY A 435 -1.43 -13.86 15.69
C GLY A 435 -0.52 -12.83 16.38
N VAL A 436 0.50 -13.30 17.11
CA VAL A 436 1.48 -12.39 17.78
C VAL A 436 2.55 -11.91 16.78
N ALA A 437 2.99 -12.81 15.91
CA ALA A 437 3.96 -12.59 14.84
C ALA A 437 3.35 -12.81 13.44
N ASN A 438 2.01 -12.78 13.33
CA ASN A 438 1.27 -12.99 12.09
C ASN A 438 0.30 -11.82 11.83
N LYS A 439 0.43 -11.19 10.65
CA LYS A 439 -0.50 -10.18 10.10
C LYS A 439 -1.47 -10.72 9.04
N GLN A 440 -1.30 -11.96 8.59
CA GLN A 440 -2.05 -12.49 7.46
C GLN A 440 -3.41 -13.02 7.92
N PHE A 441 -4.47 -12.31 7.51
CA PHE A 441 -5.86 -12.76 7.65
C PHE A 441 -6.20 -13.70 6.50
N THR A 442 -6.71 -14.89 6.81
CA THR A 442 -7.31 -15.77 5.79
C THR A 442 -8.64 -15.21 5.29
N ALA A 443 -9.07 -15.60 4.08
CA ALA A 443 -10.38 -15.21 3.56
C ALA A 443 -11.55 -15.64 4.48
N LYS A 444 -11.41 -16.77 5.18
CA LYS A 444 -12.38 -17.26 6.17
C LYS A 444 -12.45 -16.34 7.39
N GLN A 445 -11.30 -15.95 7.93
CA GLN A 445 -11.18 -14.97 9.01
C GLN A 445 -11.78 -13.61 8.63
N MET A 446 -11.50 -13.09 7.43
CA MET A 446 -12.09 -11.82 6.94
C MET A 446 -13.61 -11.89 6.81
N LEU A 447 -14.16 -13.00 6.31
CA LEU A 447 -15.60 -13.21 6.25
C LEU A 447 -16.23 -13.28 7.64
N THR A 448 -15.57 -13.93 8.61
CA THR A 448 -16.05 -13.97 10.00
C THR A 448 -16.01 -12.60 10.67
N LEU A 449 -14.97 -11.79 10.46
CA LEU A 449 -14.92 -10.41 10.95
C LEU A 449 -16.10 -9.59 10.42
N ALA A 450 -16.34 -9.62 9.10
CA ALA A 450 -17.46 -8.92 8.48
C ALA A 450 -18.82 -9.41 9.02
N ALA A 451 -19.00 -10.73 9.20
CA ALA A 451 -20.23 -11.32 9.73
C ALA A 451 -20.45 -11.08 11.24
N VAL A 452 -19.37 -10.86 12.00
CA VAL A 452 -19.42 -10.52 13.44
C VAL A 452 -19.74 -9.05 13.67
N VAL A 453 -19.19 -8.16 12.84
CA VAL A 453 -19.37 -6.70 12.96
C VAL A 453 -20.69 -6.25 12.36
N GLY A 454 -21.06 -6.79 11.19
CA GLY A 454 -22.30 -6.48 10.47
C GLY A 454 -22.45 -5.00 10.06
N ASP A 455 -23.62 -4.65 9.53
CA ASP A 455 -23.90 -3.32 8.95
C ASP A 455 -23.97 -2.15 9.96
N LYS A 456 -23.75 -2.43 11.25
CA LYS A 456 -23.91 -1.47 12.37
C LYS A 456 -22.70 -1.35 13.29
N GLY A 457 -21.74 -2.26 13.20
CA GLY A 457 -20.48 -2.14 13.92
C GLY A 457 -19.42 -1.40 13.09
N SER A 458 -18.26 -1.17 13.68
CA SER A 458 -17.09 -0.67 12.97
C SER A 458 -15.86 -1.56 13.18
N MET A 459 -14.91 -1.43 12.25
CA MET A 459 -13.56 -2.01 12.34
C MET A 459 -12.55 -0.89 12.18
N GLU A 460 -11.61 -0.80 13.11
CA GLU A 460 -10.58 0.24 13.18
C GLU A 460 -9.22 -0.44 13.17
N TYR A 461 -8.44 -0.22 12.10
CA TYR A 461 -7.09 -0.77 11.99
C TYR A 461 -6.10 0.18 12.69
N THR A 462 -5.40 -0.35 13.69
CA THR A 462 -4.54 0.44 14.57
C THR A 462 -3.08 0.47 14.10
N PRO A 463 -2.28 1.49 14.51
CA PRO A 463 -0.82 1.48 14.37
C PRO A 463 -0.14 0.27 15.06
N HIS A 464 -0.85 -0.42 15.95
CA HIS A 464 -0.40 -1.62 16.66
C HIS A 464 -0.79 -2.92 15.93
N HIS A 465 -1.27 -2.80 14.69
CA HIS A 465 -1.54 -3.89 13.74
C HIS A 465 -2.66 -4.86 14.11
N GLN A 466 -3.41 -4.57 15.17
CA GLN A 466 -4.65 -5.21 15.55
C GLN A 466 -5.86 -4.44 15.00
N LEU A 467 -6.96 -5.15 14.75
CA LEU A 467 -8.27 -4.56 14.46
C LEU A 467 -9.04 -4.36 15.77
N ILE A 468 -9.44 -3.14 16.07
CA ILE A 468 -10.46 -2.87 17.09
C ILE A 468 -11.82 -3.06 16.43
N LEU A 469 -12.65 -3.93 16.99
CA LEU A 469 -14.05 -4.10 16.58
C LEU A 469 -14.95 -3.42 17.61
N ARG A 470 -15.94 -2.65 17.14
CA ARG A 470 -16.94 -1.99 17.98
C ARG A 470 -18.32 -2.44 17.51
N VAL A 471 -19.00 -3.32 18.26
CA VAL A 471 -20.18 -4.05 17.79
C VAL A 471 -21.38 -3.84 18.72
N PRO A 472 -22.51 -3.25 18.23
CA PRO A 472 -23.75 -3.15 19.00
C PRO A 472 -24.38 -4.54 19.24
N THR A 473 -24.38 -5.03 20.49
CA THR A 473 -24.85 -6.37 20.83
C THR A 473 -25.40 -6.45 22.25
N ASP A 474 -26.25 -7.44 22.54
CA ASP A 474 -26.60 -7.87 23.89
C ASP A 474 -26.02 -9.27 24.24
N ASN A 475 -25.21 -9.85 23.34
CA ASN A 475 -24.53 -11.13 23.52
C ASN A 475 -23.04 -11.08 23.10
N PRO A 476 -22.14 -10.53 23.94
CA PRO A 476 -20.69 -10.49 23.65
C PRO A 476 -20.01 -11.86 23.55
N ALA A 477 -20.49 -12.87 24.28
CA ALA A 477 -19.85 -14.19 24.33
C ALA A 477 -19.82 -14.86 22.94
N GLU A 478 -20.97 -14.85 22.25
CA GLU A 478 -21.12 -15.40 20.90
C GLU A 478 -20.19 -14.73 19.87
N ILE A 479 -19.88 -13.44 20.04
CA ILE A 479 -18.87 -12.74 19.24
C ILE A 479 -17.47 -13.30 19.53
N THR A 480 -17.08 -13.37 20.81
CA THR A 480 -15.74 -13.85 21.19
C THR A 480 -15.50 -15.31 20.81
N ASP A 481 -16.52 -16.16 20.89
CA ASP A 481 -16.37 -17.59 20.59
C ASP A 481 -16.30 -17.85 19.08
N LYS A 482 -17.09 -17.15 18.26
CA LYS A 482 -16.95 -17.19 16.79
C LYS A 482 -15.56 -16.77 16.32
N LEU A 483 -14.99 -15.73 16.93
CA LEU A 483 -13.65 -15.26 16.56
C LEU A 483 -12.55 -16.24 17.02
N ARG A 484 -12.64 -16.77 18.26
CA ARG A 484 -11.71 -17.81 18.75
C ARG A 484 -11.75 -19.08 17.90
N MET A 485 -12.93 -19.51 17.44
CA MET A 485 -13.09 -20.66 16.55
C MET A 485 -12.38 -20.48 15.19
N GLU A 486 -12.12 -19.23 14.78
CA GLU A 486 -11.35 -18.89 13.58
C GLU A 486 -9.87 -18.56 13.88
N GLY A 487 -9.38 -18.92 15.07
CA GLY A 487 -7.98 -18.78 15.45
C GLY A 487 -7.53 -17.35 15.74
N PHE A 488 -8.47 -16.42 15.99
CA PHE A 488 -8.10 -15.06 16.39
C PHE A 488 -7.64 -14.99 17.86
N LEU A 489 -6.59 -14.21 18.09
CA LEU A 489 -6.26 -13.68 19.39
C LEU A 489 -7.18 -12.50 19.69
N LEU A 490 -7.76 -12.47 20.90
CA LEU A 490 -8.66 -11.43 21.37
C LEU A 490 -8.09 -10.78 22.63
N ALA A 491 -8.12 -9.45 22.70
CA ALA A 491 -7.75 -8.69 23.88
C ALA A 491 -8.86 -7.67 24.26
N PRO A 492 -9.04 -7.37 25.55
CA PRO A 492 -9.83 -6.21 25.96
C PRO A 492 -9.14 -4.91 25.54
N ILE A 493 -9.90 -3.81 25.45
CA ILE A 493 -9.37 -2.48 25.15
C ILE A 493 -9.27 -1.66 26.43
N GLY A 494 -8.24 -0.81 26.53
CA GLY A 494 -8.02 0.10 27.64
C GLY A 494 -6.64 -0.10 28.27
N ASP A 495 -6.57 0.05 29.59
CA ASP A 495 -5.34 -0.10 30.36
C ASP A 495 -4.96 -1.58 30.57
N VAL A 496 -4.50 -2.20 29.48
CA VAL A 496 -4.07 -3.60 29.40
C VAL A 496 -2.65 -3.73 28.85
N ALA A 497 -2.00 -4.85 29.14
CA ALA A 497 -0.73 -5.25 28.54
C ALA A 497 -0.95 -5.86 27.14
N GLN A 498 -0.12 -5.46 26.17
CA GLN A 498 -0.21 -5.90 24.77
C GLN A 498 1.15 -6.42 24.27
N VAL A 499 1.20 -7.64 23.72
CA VAL A 499 2.43 -8.23 23.15
C VAL A 499 2.41 -8.14 21.62
N LYS A 500 3.50 -7.68 21.02
CA LYS A 500 3.58 -7.26 19.61
C LYS A 500 4.89 -7.73 19.00
N ALA A 501 4.88 -8.68 18.04
CA ALA A 501 6.10 -9.32 17.51
C ALA A 501 6.32 -9.18 15.98
N CYS A 502 7.59 -9.31 15.55
CA CYS A 502 8.01 -9.22 14.14
C CYS A 502 7.17 -10.09 13.18
N ASP A 503 6.52 -9.47 12.19
CA ASP A 503 5.50 -10.11 11.34
C ASP A 503 5.73 -9.95 9.82
N PHE A 504 6.60 -9.03 9.39
CA PHE A 504 6.72 -8.61 7.98
C PHE A 504 7.84 -9.31 7.17
N CYS A 505 8.95 -9.72 7.80
CA CYS A 505 10.09 -10.34 7.11
C CYS A 505 10.15 -11.88 7.28
N ASN A 506 10.89 -12.56 6.40
CA ASN A 506 11.17 -14.01 6.47
C ASN A 506 12.57 -14.32 7.04
N GLY A 507 13.15 -13.39 7.82
CA GLY A 507 14.45 -13.58 8.47
C GLY A 507 14.40 -14.53 9.67
N GLU A 508 15.50 -14.61 10.41
CA GLU A 508 15.64 -15.41 11.63
C GLU A 508 14.49 -15.11 12.62
N LYS A 509 13.64 -16.11 12.84
CA LYS A 509 12.34 -15.98 13.55
C LYS A 509 11.88 -17.27 14.23
N GLY A 510 12.13 -18.42 13.62
CA GLY A 510 11.53 -19.70 14.04
C GLY A 510 11.88 -20.11 15.48
N GLU A 511 13.08 -19.78 15.95
CA GLU A 511 13.54 -20.12 17.30
C GLU A 511 13.07 -19.11 18.37
N SER A 512 12.70 -17.88 17.97
CA SER A 512 12.30 -16.81 18.89
C SER A 512 10.78 -16.65 19.02
N ILE A 513 10.00 -16.94 17.97
CA ILE A 513 8.52 -16.83 17.98
C ILE A 513 7.84 -17.54 19.17
N PRO A 514 8.20 -18.79 19.57
CA PRO A 514 7.50 -19.49 20.66
C PRO A 514 7.48 -18.73 21.98
N TYR A 515 8.54 -17.95 22.27
CA TYR A 515 8.63 -17.12 23.47
C TYR A 515 7.71 -15.89 23.40
N ALA A 516 7.47 -15.34 22.21
CA ALA A 516 6.49 -14.27 22.00
C ALA A 516 5.05 -14.79 22.16
N GLU A 517 4.79 -16.02 21.70
CA GLU A 517 3.50 -16.70 21.90
C GLU A 517 3.25 -17.04 23.36
N GLU A 518 4.26 -17.50 24.11
CA GLU A 518 4.17 -17.73 25.56
C GLU A 518 3.93 -16.43 26.34
N LEU A 519 4.66 -15.35 26.01
CA LEU A 519 4.45 -14.03 26.60
C LEU A 519 3.01 -13.53 26.37
N GLN A 520 2.48 -13.65 25.14
CA GLN A 520 1.08 -13.29 24.86
C GLN A 520 0.11 -14.18 25.65
N ALA A 521 0.35 -15.48 25.74
CA ALA A 521 -0.54 -16.42 26.43
C ALA A 521 -0.63 -16.16 27.94
N LYS A 522 0.42 -15.60 28.55
CA LYS A 522 0.48 -15.28 29.99
C LYS A 522 0.12 -13.83 30.33
N LEU A 523 0.47 -12.87 29.46
CA LEU A 523 0.42 -11.44 29.76
C LEU A 523 -0.55 -10.65 28.87
N GLY A 524 -0.94 -11.18 27.71
CA GLY A 524 -1.79 -10.50 26.75
C GLY A 524 -3.19 -10.21 27.30
N GLY A 525 -3.57 -8.93 27.35
CA GLY A 525 -4.86 -8.50 27.91
C GLY A 525 -4.91 -8.43 29.45
N LEU A 526 -3.78 -8.65 30.14
CA LEU A 526 -3.68 -8.45 31.59
C LEU A 526 -3.93 -6.98 31.94
N GLY A 527 -4.84 -6.70 32.87
CA GLY A 527 -5.11 -5.35 33.35
C GLY A 527 -3.92 -4.75 34.10
N VAL A 528 -3.55 -3.51 33.79
CA VAL A 528 -2.37 -2.81 34.31
C VAL A 528 -2.72 -1.38 34.77
N PRO A 529 -1.87 -0.73 35.60
CA PRO A 529 -2.15 0.63 36.10
C PRO A 529 -2.26 1.69 34.99
N LYS A 530 -1.60 1.47 33.85
CA LYS A 530 -1.82 2.16 32.57
C LYS A 530 -1.44 1.21 31.42
N GLU A 531 -2.10 1.34 30.27
CA GLU A 531 -1.81 0.64 29.00
C GLU A 531 -0.30 0.50 28.78
N MET A 532 0.14 -0.71 28.42
CA MET A 532 1.55 -1.09 28.42
C MET A 532 1.89 -2.01 27.25
N ARG A 533 3.02 -1.76 26.59
CA ARG A 533 3.42 -2.44 25.35
C ARG A 533 4.69 -3.27 25.53
N ILE A 534 4.62 -4.53 25.11
CA ILE A 534 5.73 -5.50 25.13
C ILE A 534 6.11 -5.79 23.68
N GLY A 535 7.13 -5.09 23.18
CA GLY A 535 7.65 -5.25 21.83
C GLY A 535 8.64 -6.41 21.74
N PHE A 536 8.47 -7.28 20.73
CA PHE A 536 9.31 -8.46 20.53
C PHE A 536 9.93 -8.49 19.12
N ASN A 537 11.23 -8.23 19.06
CA ASN A 537 12.01 -8.29 17.82
C ASN A 537 12.70 -9.65 17.69
N GLY A 538 12.19 -10.48 16.76
CA GLY A 538 12.65 -11.87 16.56
C GLY A 538 14.09 -12.03 16.03
N CYS A 539 14.76 -10.94 15.65
CA CYS A 539 16.17 -10.90 15.24
C CYS A 539 16.81 -9.54 15.59
N GLY A 540 18.16 -9.52 15.65
CA GLY A 540 18.96 -8.39 16.12
C GLY A 540 18.92 -7.09 15.31
N MET A 541 18.20 -7.07 14.18
CA MET A 541 18.00 -5.87 13.35
C MET A 541 17.04 -4.84 13.98
N ALA A 542 16.27 -5.20 15.03
CA ALA A 542 15.37 -4.31 15.77
C ALA A 542 14.28 -3.55 14.95
N CYS A 543 14.11 -3.84 13.64
CA CYS A 543 13.22 -3.19 12.67
C CYS A 543 11.69 -3.25 12.94
N TYR A 544 11.26 -3.49 14.18
CA TYR A 544 9.85 -3.52 14.58
C TYR A 544 9.57 -2.60 15.79
N GLY A 545 10.59 -1.87 16.23
CA GLY A 545 10.49 -0.81 17.24
C GLY A 545 10.45 -1.30 18.69
N ALA A 546 10.79 -2.57 18.98
CA ALA A 546 10.74 -3.10 20.34
C ALA A 546 11.53 -2.24 21.34
N VAL A 547 12.68 -1.71 20.92
CA VAL A 547 13.54 -0.81 21.70
C VAL A 547 12.90 0.54 22.09
N ASN A 548 11.68 0.84 21.65
CA ASN A 548 10.94 2.06 21.98
C ASN A 548 9.69 1.82 22.86
N GLU A 549 9.23 0.57 23.00
CA GLU A 549 8.01 0.21 23.76
C GLU A 549 8.30 0.16 25.29
N ASP A 550 7.28 0.01 26.15
CA ASP A 550 7.47 -0.02 27.61
C ASP A 550 8.41 -1.16 28.05
N ILE A 551 8.30 -2.33 27.41
CA ILE A 551 9.29 -3.41 27.47
C ILE A 551 9.70 -3.77 26.04
N GLY A 552 11.00 -3.72 25.76
CA GLY A 552 11.59 -4.12 24.48
C GLY A 552 12.42 -5.39 24.61
N ILE A 553 12.17 -6.38 23.76
CA ILE A 553 12.88 -7.66 23.71
C ILE A 553 13.47 -7.81 22.32
N VAL A 554 14.79 -8.06 22.21
CA VAL A 554 15.48 -8.27 20.92
C VAL A 554 16.24 -9.59 20.96
N TYR A 555 15.90 -10.53 20.06
CA TYR A 555 16.61 -11.80 19.94
C TYR A 555 17.87 -11.65 19.07
N ARG A 556 19.02 -12.11 19.56
CA ARG A 556 20.33 -12.02 18.90
C ARG A 556 21.24 -13.13 19.43
N ARG A 557 21.81 -13.95 18.52
CA ARG A 557 22.80 -15.00 18.85
C ARG A 557 22.32 -15.96 19.96
N GLU A 558 21.21 -16.67 19.71
CA GLU A 558 20.60 -17.66 20.62
C GLU A 558 20.09 -17.09 21.97
N LYS A 559 20.01 -15.76 22.10
CA LYS A 559 19.75 -15.05 23.36
C LYS A 559 18.89 -13.80 23.16
N PHE A 560 18.47 -13.19 24.27
CA PHE A 560 17.64 -12.00 24.30
C PHE A 560 18.33 -10.82 24.99
N ASP A 561 18.27 -9.66 24.35
CA ASP A 561 18.63 -8.37 24.93
C ASP A 561 17.34 -7.65 25.37
N LEU A 562 17.37 -7.04 26.56
CA LEU A 562 16.20 -6.48 27.24
C LEU A 562 16.34 -4.96 27.42
N PHE A 563 15.27 -4.26 27.10
CA PHE A 563 15.13 -2.81 27.19
C PHE A 563 13.89 -2.46 28.02
N LEU A 564 13.97 -1.49 28.92
CA LEU A 564 12.87 -1.12 29.82
C LEU A 564 12.56 0.38 29.82
N GLY A 565 11.27 0.71 29.94
CA GLY A 565 10.79 2.06 30.18
C GLY A 565 10.85 2.97 28.96
N GLY A 566 10.56 2.45 27.77
CA GLY A 566 10.36 3.28 26.59
C GLY A 566 9.09 4.12 26.67
N LYS A 567 8.98 5.10 25.76
CA LYS A 567 7.79 5.92 25.60
C LYS A 567 7.67 6.36 24.15
N THR A 568 6.67 5.83 23.45
CA THR A 568 6.49 5.97 21.99
C THR A 568 5.79 7.24 21.51
N VAL A 569 5.09 8.00 22.36
CA VAL A 569 4.23 9.13 21.90
C VAL A 569 4.32 10.39 22.78
N GLY A 570 4.31 11.57 22.13
CA GLY A 570 4.09 12.90 22.72
C GLY A 570 5.29 13.57 23.41
N ARG A 571 5.67 14.78 22.95
CA ARG A 571 6.69 15.76 23.43
C ARG A 571 7.93 15.22 24.16
N ASN A 572 7.79 14.65 25.36
CA ASN A 572 8.89 14.02 26.09
C ASN A 572 9.07 12.54 25.66
N VAL A 573 9.17 12.27 24.35
CA VAL A 573 9.33 10.92 23.78
C VAL A 573 10.75 10.39 24.08
N HIS A 574 10.92 9.07 24.26
CA HIS A 574 12.26 8.48 24.41
C HIS A 574 12.28 6.95 24.19
N PRO A 575 13.40 6.38 23.71
CA PRO A 575 13.58 4.94 23.66
C PRO A 575 13.60 4.29 25.05
N ALA A 576 13.45 2.97 25.06
CA ALA A 576 13.65 2.14 26.24
C ALA A 576 15.15 1.97 26.55
N GLN A 577 15.48 1.90 27.83
CA GLN A 577 16.87 1.81 28.28
C GLN A 577 17.37 0.37 28.18
N PRO A 578 18.52 0.08 27.54
CA PRO A 578 19.11 -1.26 27.59
C PRO A 578 19.50 -1.60 29.03
N VAL A 579 18.95 -2.69 29.56
CA VAL A 579 19.19 -3.14 30.95
C VAL A 579 19.92 -4.47 31.06
N ALA A 580 19.84 -5.31 30.03
CA ALA A 580 20.59 -6.56 29.95
C ALA A 580 20.88 -6.93 28.50
N GLU A 581 22.07 -7.48 28.25
CA GLU A 581 22.38 -8.22 27.02
C GLU A 581 22.50 -9.71 27.35
N GLY A 582 22.04 -10.55 26.42
CA GLY A 582 22.32 -11.99 26.46
C GLY A 582 21.58 -12.78 27.55
N ILE A 583 20.37 -12.36 27.96
CA ILE A 583 19.42 -13.19 28.72
C ILE A 583 19.17 -14.48 27.94
N LYS A 584 19.13 -15.62 28.63
CA LYS A 584 18.89 -16.89 27.97
C LYS A 584 17.40 -17.11 27.65
N PRO A 585 17.07 -17.96 26.67
CA PRO A 585 15.68 -18.29 26.36
C PRO A 585 14.90 -18.90 27.53
N GLU A 586 15.52 -19.73 28.38
CA GLU A 586 14.81 -20.30 29.55
C GLU A 586 14.49 -19.30 30.67
N ASP A 587 15.23 -18.18 30.74
CA ASP A 587 15.11 -17.19 31.80
C ASP A 587 14.17 -16.02 31.41
N LEU A 588 13.97 -15.77 30.10
CA LEU A 588 13.25 -14.60 29.57
C LEU A 588 11.84 -14.44 30.15
N VAL A 589 10.97 -15.44 29.96
CA VAL A 589 9.53 -15.29 30.20
C VAL A 589 9.26 -15.02 31.68
N SER A 590 9.97 -15.73 32.57
CA SER A 590 9.95 -15.49 34.02
C SER A 590 10.44 -14.10 34.42
N THR A 591 11.48 -13.56 33.77
CA THR A 591 11.95 -12.18 34.03
C THR A 591 10.86 -11.16 33.68
N ILE A 592 10.16 -11.33 32.56
CA ILE A 592 9.07 -10.42 32.18
C ILE A 592 7.85 -10.59 33.11
N GLU A 593 7.49 -11.82 33.48
CA GLU A 593 6.42 -12.09 34.46
C GLU A 593 6.66 -11.37 35.80
N ASN A 594 7.89 -11.42 36.33
CA ASN A 594 8.23 -10.71 37.57
C ASN A 594 8.11 -9.18 37.44
N ILE A 595 8.62 -8.61 36.34
CA ILE A 595 8.54 -7.18 36.05
C ILE A 595 7.06 -6.74 35.95
N MET A 596 6.24 -7.50 35.24
CA MET A 596 4.80 -7.25 35.11
C MET A 596 4.07 -7.37 36.46
N HIS A 597 4.36 -8.41 37.24
CA HIS A 597 3.77 -8.60 38.57
C HIS A 597 4.10 -7.42 39.50
N ARG A 598 5.36 -6.95 39.51
CA ARG A 598 5.75 -5.76 40.28
C ARG A 598 5.04 -4.50 39.78
N TYR A 599 4.92 -4.26 38.47
CA TYR A 599 4.17 -3.12 37.95
C TYR A 599 2.68 -3.14 38.31
N VAL A 600 2.01 -4.28 38.18
CA VAL A 600 0.60 -4.46 38.56
C VAL A 600 0.38 -4.28 40.07
N THR A 601 1.35 -4.66 40.91
CA THR A 601 1.23 -4.62 42.38
C THR A 601 1.65 -3.27 42.99
N GLU A 602 2.69 -2.62 42.44
CA GLU A 602 3.33 -1.43 43.02
C GLU A 602 3.06 -0.14 42.21
N GLY A 603 2.51 -0.23 41.00
CA GLY A 603 2.19 0.90 40.13
C GLY A 603 0.97 1.70 40.60
N HIS A 604 1.02 3.02 40.45
CA HIS A 604 -0.11 3.89 40.82
C HIS A 604 -1.14 3.99 39.67
N PRO A 605 -2.43 4.25 39.95
CA PRO A 605 -3.43 4.43 38.89
C PRO A 605 -3.04 5.51 37.86
N ASN A 606 -3.17 5.21 36.58
CA ASN A 606 -2.71 6.00 35.43
C ASN A 606 -1.18 6.23 35.32
N GLU A 607 -0.34 5.52 36.09
CA GLU A 607 1.12 5.60 35.98
C GLU A 607 1.65 4.73 34.82
N ARG A 608 2.12 5.35 33.73
CA ARG A 608 2.85 4.67 32.65
C ARG A 608 4.13 4.00 33.16
N PHE A 609 4.51 2.86 32.58
CA PHE A 609 5.61 2.01 33.06
C PHE A 609 6.97 2.74 33.16
N HIS A 610 7.32 3.65 32.23
CA HIS A 610 8.54 4.45 32.36
C HIS A 610 8.58 5.34 33.62
N LYS A 611 7.44 5.87 34.08
CA LYS A 611 7.35 6.63 35.34
C LYS A 611 7.51 5.71 36.54
N PHE A 612 6.88 4.54 36.49
CA PHE A 612 7.01 3.50 37.50
C PHE A 612 8.48 3.07 37.67
N PHE A 613 9.17 2.72 36.58
CA PHE A 613 10.59 2.34 36.59
C PHE A 613 11.49 3.46 37.14
N LYS A 614 11.25 4.72 36.72
CA LYS A 614 11.94 5.91 37.25
C LYS A 614 11.70 6.15 38.74
N ARG A 615 10.52 5.76 39.27
CA ARG A 615 10.14 5.88 40.67
C ARG A 615 10.74 4.79 41.55
N VAL A 616 10.65 3.51 41.15
CA VAL A 616 11.17 2.38 41.95
C VAL A 616 12.69 2.22 41.84
N LYS A 617 13.31 2.81 40.82
CA LYS A 617 14.75 2.80 40.50
C LYS A 617 15.40 1.44 40.20
N GLU A 618 14.86 0.33 40.71
CA GLU A 618 15.37 -1.03 40.43
C GLU A 618 14.24 -2.07 40.24
N LEU A 619 14.28 -2.82 39.14
CA LEU A 619 13.37 -3.92 38.77
C LEU A 619 14.20 -5.15 38.39
N GLU A 620 14.00 -6.31 39.03
CA GLU A 620 14.80 -7.53 38.80
C GLU A 620 16.34 -7.32 38.79
N GLY A 621 16.83 -6.36 39.59
CA GLY A 621 18.25 -5.95 39.63
C GLY A 621 18.68 -4.96 38.55
N TYR A 622 17.81 -4.68 37.56
CA TYR A 622 18.01 -3.68 36.52
C TYR A 622 17.75 -2.27 37.05
N ARG A 623 18.71 -1.37 36.87
CA ARG A 623 18.65 0.01 37.38
C ARG A 623 18.20 1.00 36.32
N HIS A 624 17.24 1.85 36.68
CA HIS A 624 16.84 2.99 35.87
C HIS A 624 17.94 4.06 35.85
N GLN A 625 18.39 4.42 34.65
CA GLN A 625 19.30 5.53 34.40
C GLN A 625 18.49 6.78 34.07
N ASP A 626 18.83 7.94 34.63
CA ASP A 626 18.15 9.19 34.31
C ASP A 626 18.67 9.74 32.97
N LEU A 627 17.85 9.61 31.92
CA LEU A 627 18.13 10.11 30.56
C LEU A 627 18.38 11.63 30.56
N PRO A 628 19.22 12.15 29.64
CA PRO A 628 19.46 13.58 29.50
C PRO A 628 18.15 14.30 29.14
N VAL A 629 17.79 15.31 29.94
CA VAL A 629 16.57 16.10 29.73
C VAL A 629 16.92 17.36 28.94
N PHE A 630 16.43 17.45 27.71
CA PHE A 630 16.42 18.71 26.96
C PHE A 630 15.33 19.63 27.51
N THR A 631 15.69 20.86 27.87
CA THR A 631 14.76 21.87 28.39
C THR A 631 14.04 22.58 27.24
N ILE A 632 13.05 21.91 26.64
CA ILE A 632 12.24 22.50 25.57
C ILE A 632 11.18 23.43 26.19
N GLU A 633 11.28 24.74 25.95
CA GLU A 633 10.35 25.74 26.51
C GLU A 633 8.90 25.51 26.05
N ASN A 634 7.94 25.64 26.99
CA ASN A 634 6.54 25.37 26.72
C ASN A 634 5.91 26.42 25.79
N ALA A 635 5.08 25.97 24.85
CA ALA A 635 4.18 26.86 24.12
C ALA A 635 3.14 27.49 25.08
N ILE A 636 2.57 28.62 24.69
CA ILE A 636 1.71 29.45 25.56
C ILE A 636 0.26 28.92 25.63
N CYS A 637 -0.13 28.01 24.73
CA CYS A 637 -1.31 27.16 24.84
C CYS A 637 -0.96 25.85 25.59
N GLY A 638 -1.77 25.46 26.58
CA GLY A 638 -1.45 24.37 27.51
C GLY A 638 -2.41 23.17 27.47
N ASP A 639 -1.91 22.09 28.07
CA ASP A 639 -2.48 20.73 28.27
C ASP A 639 -2.97 19.97 27.02
#